data_AF-A0A7H8HFW9-F1
#
_entry.id   AF-A0A7H8HFW9-F1
#
_cell.length_a   1.000
_cell.length_b   1.000
_cell.length_c   1.000
_cell.angle_alpha   90.00
_cell.angle_beta   90.00
_cell.angle_gamma   90.00
#
_symmetry.space_group_name_H-M   'P 1'
#
loop_
_entity.id
_entity.type
_entity.pdbx_description
1 polymer ?
#
loop_
_entity_poly.entity_id
_entity_poly.type
_entity_poly.pdbx_seq_one_letter_code
_entity_poly.pdbx_strand_id
1 'polypeptide(L)'
;MPTAEETPRIPATRKEEGLWLLERLVPGEGVNNVPGVALRVAGRLDRAVLQEAVAQLVRRYDALRTVFHADDTRLTKSVLPSFPIPLEGAECEDVDAALRELITRPFTLDGSPLLRVGLFHGPEHDSVGVAVHHLVFDGTSMSIFLEELAAAYDAVLAGDLPDAGPPVPVWPESEPKPESLAFWREHLRDFGSGGPGLWCGGQESAQPTLRGEQLVRPFSAAAKDVVTALQKELKAPDVVVLLAAYYLLLHAHGAGTDLAVGFPVNVRSQQAQRAIGYHVNIVPLRVRIDPAETFRTFSRRVRDLFFEAIAHADVPMDVLLPEVERADSSWRTTLFRHVFNYLPFGGRAATSLGGAAAEVVEIDPGHSKFDLEFVILPSAEESRVKAVYGAEVLDRGEVELLLERYDALLVAAASAPDRPLRELDGWGATDHAVLDAPGVPAGTGTVLTAIARHVSENPGAPAIVTDGGTTSYRDLWRAAAAVTTLLADAGTGPGDVVAVTAPRGPDFAAAVLGSWLAGAAVTEASDAKKVLDAEEISYAVTVAVDPDAAAVSPDSPALPGVTHRELADSVRPVAVGSRPVLWLSTAVPELLLALTNGVPLVVAPDAARTDGHLLAGLLTGHDIGVVPATPLVWARVAEQLGEAVGGRTALIGAEPAPGPLVRTLQALDADVHTVFSAGGRWVLTDGVPVPGLGADVVAPDGRRLPVGVRGELRLGTATGVLAHWRPDGSLHVHGPLDRQLVSGGTRVDLATVEDALTAHTDVVAAAVTLRPGTEDLVAVVQAPDKPQLAAELARHAEAVLPPAARPTCYLRVDALPETAAHEVDRAAVAELATAAGPVAVAPAETAPDATTAAVVALFGQLLKRTDVTADTNFFAGGGHSLLAAQLVQRIQKQTGVRLKLSAAFAHPTPAALAQLITGSTR
;
A
#
# COMPACT_ATOMS: atom_id res chain seq x y z
N MET A 1 -9.60 -45.23 30.57
CA MET A 1 -8.99 -43.96 30.12
C MET A 1 -9.95 -42.88 30.60
N PRO A 2 -9.55 -41.97 31.49
CA PRO A 2 -10.41 -40.84 31.85
C PRO A 2 -10.73 -40.08 30.57
N THR A 3 -12.00 -39.78 30.31
CA THR A 3 -12.39 -38.90 29.21
C THR A 3 -11.98 -37.46 29.54
N ALA A 4 -11.86 -36.59 28.53
CA ALA A 4 -11.55 -35.17 28.74
C ALA A 4 -12.55 -34.44 29.68
N GLU A 5 -13.69 -35.07 30.02
CA GLU A 5 -14.67 -34.59 30.99
C GLU A 5 -14.26 -34.77 32.46
N GLU A 6 -13.35 -35.71 32.80
CA GLU A 6 -12.94 -35.99 34.19
C GLU A 6 -11.70 -35.19 34.65
N THR A 7 -11.04 -34.48 33.73
CA THR A 7 -9.83 -33.68 34.02
C THR A 7 -10.22 -32.22 34.30
N PRO A 8 -9.69 -31.58 35.37
CA PRO A 8 -10.07 -30.21 35.72
C PRO A 8 -9.71 -29.22 34.60
N ARG A 9 -10.73 -28.52 34.11
CA ARG A 9 -10.58 -27.40 33.16
C ARG A 9 -10.16 -26.15 33.89
N ILE A 10 -9.10 -25.51 33.42
CA ILE A 10 -8.63 -24.20 33.91
C ILE A 10 -8.81 -23.12 32.84
N PRO A 11 -8.96 -21.84 33.22
CA PRO A 11 -8.99 -20.74 32.26
C PRO A 11 -7.71 -20.68 31.43
N ALA A 12 -7.84 -20.32 30.15
CA ALA A 12 -6.69 -19.93 29.35
C ALA A 12 -6.09 -18.62 29.86
N THR A 13 -4.80 -18.43 29.58
CA THR A 13 -4.09 -17.16 29.80
C THR A 13 -4.53 -16.12 28.78
N ARG A 14 -4.28 -14.83 29.07
CA ARG A 14 -4.62 -13.77 28.11
C ARG A 14 -3.91 -13.92 26.76
N LYS A 15 -2.66 -14.36 26.78
CA LYS A 15 -1.87 -14.65 25.57
C LYS A 15 -2.51 -15.74 24.71
N GLU A 16 -2.98 -16.81 25.35
CA GLU A 16 -3.70 -17.90 24.68
C GLU A 16 -5.05 -17.41 24.11
N GLU A 17 -5.77 -16.55 24.85
CA GLU A 17 -6.99 -15.91 24.34
C GLU A 17 -6.72 -15.03 23.12
N GLY A 18 -5.62 -14.26 23.10
CA GLY A 18 -5.21 -13.44 21.95
C GLY A 18 -5.02 -14.27 20.66
N LEU A 19 -4.35 -15.42 20.76
CA LEU A 19 -4.20 -16.35 19.63
C LEU A 19 -5.57 -16.90 19.18
N TRP A 20 -6.41 -17.35 20.11
CA TRP A 20 -7.74 -17.84 19.78
C TRP A 20 -8.62 -16.80 19.08
N LEU A 21 -8.52 -15.52 19.49
CA LEU A 21 -9.22 -14.43 18.82
C LEU A 21 -8.76 -14.24 17.36
N LEU A 22 -7.45 -14.35 17.10
CA LEU A 22 -6.90 -14.29 15.74
C LEU A 22 -7.47 -15.40 14.85
N GLU A 23 -7.61 -16.63 15.37
CA GLU A 23 -8.22 -17.74 14.64
C GLU A 23 -9.70 -17.48 14.30
N ARG A 24 -10.43 -16.76 15.17
CA ARG A 24 -11.82 -16.36 14.91
C ARG A 24 -11.96 -15.25 13.85
N LEU A 25 -10.89 -14.50 13.57
CA LEU A 25 -10.89 -13.48 12.51
C LEU A 25 -10.86 -14.14 11.13
N VAL A 26 -10.10 -15.23 10.98
CA VAL A 26 -9.97 -16.01 9.74
C VAL A 26 -10.20 -17.52 10.00
N PRO A 27 -11.45 -17.93 10.28
CA PRO A 27 -11.74 -19.32 10.66
C PRO A 27 -11.36 -20.32 9.56
N GLY A 28 -10.64 -21.37 9.92
CA GLY A 28 -10.30 -22.47 9.01
C GLY A 28 -9.04 -22.27 8.17
N GLU A 29 -8.29 -21.18 8.38
CA GLU A 29 -7.05 -20.89 7.65
C GLU A 29 -5.78 -21.42 8.35
N GLY A 30 -5.90 -21.96 9.57
CA GLY A 30 -4.74 -22.51 10.29
C GLY A 30 -3.66 -21.46 10.64
N VAL A 31 -4.02 -20.17 10.76
CA VAL A 31 -3.08 -19.06 10.99
C VAL A 31 -2.29 -19.12 12.29
N ASN A 32 -2.69 -19.98 13.22
CA ASN A 32 -1.96 -20.23 14.46
C ASN A 32 -1.18 -21.54 14.46
N ASN A 33 -1.14 -22.24 13.35
CA ASN A 33 -0.16 -23.30 13.16
C ASN A 33 1.21 -22.64 13.18
N VAL A 34 2.12 -23.18 13.98
CA VAL A 34 3.53 -22.74 13.93
C VAL A 34 4.03 -23.05 12.52
N PRO A 35 4.77 -22.14 11.86
CA PRO A 35 5.48 -22.47 10.62
C PRO A 35 6.17 -23.83 10.78
N GLY A 36 5.69 -24.80 9.99
CA GLY A 36 6.02 -26.19 10.22
C GLY A 36 7.43 -26.49 9.77
N VAL A 37 8.08 -27.41 10.47
CA VAL A 37 9.38 -27.92 10.09
C VAL A 37 9.28 -29.41 9.81
N ALA A 38 10.03 -29.86 8.82
CA ALA A 38 10.22 -31.26 8.50
C ALA A 38 11.69 -31.64 8.70
N LEU A 39 11.95 -32.87 9.16
CA LEU A 39 13.27 -33.47 9.09
C LEU A 39 13.35 -34.31 7.83
N ARG A 40 14.16 -33.88 6.86
CA ARG A 40 14.53 -34.68 5.68
C ARG A 40 15.69 -35.58 6.07
N VAL A 41 15.51 -36.90 6.01
CA VAL A 41 16.48 -37.88 6.50
C VAL A 41 17.00 -38.74 5.35
N ALA A 42 18.33 -38.84 5.25
CA ALA A 42 19.02 -39.63 4.25
C ALA A 42 18.95 -41.14 4.57
N GLY A 43 17.78 -41.74 4.37
CA GLY A 43 17.54 -43.16 4.59
C GLY A 43 16.07 -43.50 4.83
N ARG A 44 15.79 -44.77 5.12
CA ARG A 44 14.47 -45.23 5.54
C ARG A 44 14.39 -45.31 7.07
N LEU A 45 13.37 -44.71 7.64
CA LEU A 45 13.05 -44.69 9.07
C LEU A 45 12.07 -45.80 9.42
N ASP A 46 12.18 -46.33 10.63
CA ASP A 46 11.25 -47.31 11.16
C ASP A 46 10.06 -46.60 11.84
N ARG A 47 8.86 -46.83 11.29
CA ARG A 47 7.61 -46.24 11.79
C ARG A 47 7.31 -46.62 13.24
N ALA A 48 7.57 -47.86 13.65
CA ALA A 48 7.28 -48.32 15.01
C ALA A 48 8.23 -47.68 16.02
N VAL A 49 9.51 -47.53 15.65
CA VAL A 49 10.52 -46.82 16.45
C VAL A 49 10.12 -45.35 16.62
N LEU A 50 9.76 -44.68 15.52
CA LEU A 50 9.33 -43.27 15.56
C LEU A 50 8.04 -43.09 16.37
N GLN A 51 7.08 -44.01 16.25
CA GLN A 51 5.83 -43.97 16.99
C GLN A 51 6.06 -44.04 18.51
N GLU A 52 7.00 -44.89 18.95
CA GLU A 52 7.36 -45.01 20.37
C GLU A 52 8.17 -43.80 20.85
N ALA A 53 9.09 -43.26 20.04
CA ALA A 53 9.82 -42.04 20.35
C ALA A 53 8.87 -40.85 20.58
N VAL A 54 7.89 -40.64 19.68
CA VAL A 54 6.85 -39.61 19.87
C VAL A 54 6.05 -39.87 21.14
N ALA A 55 5.67 -41.13 21.41
CA ALA A 55 4.91 -41.49 22.61
C ALA A 55 5.69 -41.18 23.90
N GLN A 56 7.02 -41.35 23.91
CA GLN A 56 7.87 -40.97 25.06
C GLN A 56 7.86 -39.47 25.31
N LEU A 57 8.01 -38.66 24.26
CA LEU A 57 7.96 -37.20 24.37
C LEU A 57 6.59 -36.73 24.90
N VAL A 58 5.49 -37.28 24.37
CA VAL A 58 4.14 -36.92 24.82
C VAL A 58 3.91 -37.32 26.29
N ARG A 59 4.48 -38.44 26.77
CA ARG A 59 4.45 -38.79 28.20
C ARG A 59 5.24 -37.80 29.06
N ARG A 60 6.42 -37.38 28.58
CA ARG A 60 7.35 -36.49 29.30
C ARG A 60 6.84 -35.06 29.41
N TYR A 61 6.28 -34.48 28.35
CA TYR A 61 5.92 -33.06 28.30
C TYR A 61 4.41 -32.85 28.43
N ASP A 62 3.97 -32.23 29.53
CA ASP A 62 2.56 -31.91 29.78
C ASP A 62 1.94 -31.02 28.68
N ALA A 63 2.73 -30.12 28.09
CA ALA A 63 2.29 -29.25 27.00
C ALA A 63 1.77 -30.04 25.78
N LEU A 64 2.39 -31.18 25.45
CA LEU A 64 1.98 -32.03 24.34
C LEU A 64 0.68 -32.82 24.63
N ARG A 65 0.26 -32.87 25.89
CA ARG A 65 -1.02 -33.43 26.35
C ARG A 65 -2.02 -32.35 26.74
N THR A 66 -1.69 -31.09 26.52
CA THR A 66 -2.59 -29.96 26.81
C THR A 66 -3.55 -29.79 25.65
N VAL A 67 -4.84 -29.85 25.96
CA VAL A 67 -5.92 -29.63 25.00
C VAL A 67 -6.71 -28.40 25.39
N PHE A 68 -7.25 -27.72 24.39
CA PHE A 68 -8.05 -26.53 24.57
C PHE A 68 -9.51 -26.85 24.25
N HIS A 69 -10.39 -26.24 25.01
CA HIS A 69 -11.82 -26.26 24.81
C HIS A 69 -12.26 -24.81 24.62
N ALA A 70 -12.48 -24.46 23.36
CA ALA A 70 -13.11 -23.23 22.97
C ALA A 70 -14.63 -23.45 22.95
N ASP A 71 -15.34 -22.66 23.75
CA ASP A 71 -16.75 -22.40 23.50
C ASP A 71 -16.91 -21.01 22.85
N ASP A 72 -18.13 -20.57 22.57
CA ASP A 72 -18.34 -19.27 21.94
C ASP A 72 -17.83 -18.08 22.79
N THR A 73 -17.51 -18.30 24.08
CA THR A 73 -17.40 -17.31 25.17
C THR A 73 -16.06 -17.29 25.89
N ARG A 74 -15.38 -18.44 25.96
CA ARG A 74 -14.21 -18.68 26.79
C ARG A 74 -13.32 -19.72 26.13
N LEU A 75 -12.02 -19.50 26.29
CA LEU A 75 -11.01 -20.51 26.06
C LEU A 75 -10.64 -21.12 27.41
N THR A 76 -10.78 -22.43 27.53
CA THR A 76 -10.29 -23.19 28.69
C THR A 76 -9.32 -24.26 28.22
N LYS A 77 -8.48 -24.77 29.14
CA LYS A 77 -7.52 -25.82 28.84
C LYS A 77 -7.48 -26.89 29.92
N SER A 78 -7.04 -28.07 29.53
CA SER A 78 -6.87 -29.24 30.38
C SER A 78 -5.58 -29.96 30.01
N VAL A 79 -4.84 -30.46 31.00
CA VAL A 79 -3.67 -31.32 30.78
C VAL A 79 -4.09 -32.77 30.97
N LEU A 80 -4.19 -33.52 29.88
CA LEU A 80 -4.70 -34.89 29.92
C LEU A 80 -3.62 -35.87 30.40
N PRO A 81 -3.94 -36.89 31.22
CA PRO A 81 -2.96 -37.82 31.78
C PRO A 81 -2.22 -38.65 30.71
N SER A 82 -2.88 -38.91 29.58
CA SER A 82 -2.31 -39.59 28.41
C SER A 82 -3.03 -39.13 27.15
N PHE A 83 -2.29 -38.93 26.07
CA PHE A 83 -2.87 -38.56 24.78
C PHE A 83 -2.11 -39.26 23.64
N PRO A 84 -2.68 -40.27 22.97
CA PRO A 84 -1.99 -40.94 21.89
C PRO A 84 -1.91 -40.03 20.65
N ILE A 85 -0.73 -39.92 20.05
CA ILE A 85 -0.50 -39.20 18.79
C ILE A 85 -0.09 -40.25 17.74
N PRO A 86 -1.04 -40.76 16.92
CA PRO A 86 -0.69 -41.69 15.86
C PRO A 86 0.12 -40.99 14.76
N LEU A 87 1.12 -41.68 14.22
CA LEU A 87 1.84 -41.19 13.05
C LEU A 87 0.94 -41.20 11.82
N GLU A 88 0.91 -40.09 11.10
CA GLU A 88 0.30 -39.97 9.78
C GLU A 88 1.33 -40.28 8.68
N GLY A 89 0.89 -40.36 7.42
CA GLY A 89 1.79 -40.54 6.27
C GLY A 89 2.05 -42.00 5.85
N ALA A 90 2.59 -42.13 4.65
CA ALA A 90 2.84 -43.37 3.91
C ALA A 90 3.89 -43.13 2.79
N GLU A 91 4.05 -44.09 1.88
CA GLU A 91 4.75 -43.88 0.61
C GLU A 91 4.09 -42.75 -0.20
N CYS A 92 4.90 -41.83 -0.70
CA CYS A 92 4.43 -40.65 -1.43
C CYS A 92 5.45 -40.26 -2.51
N GLU A 93 4.98 -39.95 -3.71
CA GLU A 93 5.83 -39.43 -4.79
C GLU A 93 6.20 -37.94 -4.56
N ASP A 94 5.26 -37.14 -4.05
CA ASP A 94 5.43 -35.71 -3.77
C ASP A 94 5.38 -35.44 -2.25
N VAL A 95 6.52 -35.65 -1.60
CA VAL A 95 6.68 -35.48 -0.15
C VAL A 95 6.44 -34.04 0.27
N ASP A 96 6.83 -33.05 -0.54
CA ASP A 96 6.68 -31.63 -0.20
C ASP A 96 5.19 -31.21 -0.18
N ALA A 97 4.37 -31.73 -1.11
CA ALA A 97 2.92 -31.54 -1.08
C ALA A 97 2.29 -32.17 0.17
N ALA A 98 2.69 -33.39 0.52
CA ALA A 98 2.16 -34.09 1.69
C ALA A 98 2.55 -33.42 3.02
N LEU A 99 3.78 -32.93 3.13
CA LEU A 99 4.24 -32.13 4.27
C LEU A 99 3.45 -30.84 4.41
N ARG A 100 3.21 -30.14 3.28
CA ARG A 100 2.40 -28.92 3.27
C ARG A 100 0.98 -29.19 3.76
N GLU A 101 0.32 -30.24 3.26
CA GLU A 101 -1.03 -30.63 3.70
C GLU A 101 -1.08 -30.91 5.21
N LEU A 102 -0.11 -31.68 5.75
CA LEU A 102 -0.03 -31.99 7.18
C LEU A 102 0.08 -30.72 8.05
N ILE A 103 0.91 -29.77 7.60
CA ILE A 103 1.30 -28.56 8.33
C ILE A 103 0.22 -27.48 8.25
N THR A 104 -0.38 -27.26 7.08
CA THR A 104 -1.38 -26.19 6.90
C THR A 104 -2.77 -26.59 7.35
N ARG A 105 -3.06 -27.89 7.50
CA ARG A 105 -4.36 -28.35 8.00
C ARG A 105 -4.70 -27.67 9.33
N PRO A 106 -5.87 -27.03 9.49
CA PRO A 106 -6.23 -26.37 10.75
C PRO A 106 -6.29 -27.36 11.92
N PHE A 107 -6.07 -26.86 13.14
CA PHE A 107 -6.38 -27.59 14.37
C PHE A 107 -7.78 -27.22 14.87
N THR A 108 -8.41 -28.11 15.64
CA THR A 108 -9.66 -27.82 16.33
C THR A 108 -9.43 -27.68 17.82
N LEU A 109 -10.04 -26.68 18.44
CA LEU A 109 -9.97 -26.42 19.88
C LEU A 109 -11.15 -27.07 20.63
N ASP A 110 -11.48 -28.31 20.30
CA ASP A 110 -12.61 -29.07 20.85
C ASP A 110 -12.18 -30.17 21.85
N GLY A 111 -10.93 -30.11 22.32
CA GLY A 111 -10.29 -31.17 23.11
C GLY A 111 -9.41 -32.12 22.28
N SER A 112 -9.23 -31.84 20.99
CA SER A 112 -8.34 -32.57 20.09
C SER A 112 -6.86 -32.25 20.33
N PRO A 113 -5.92 -33.12 19.88
CA PRO A 113 -4.49 -32.86 20.03
C PRO A 113 -4.04 -31.69 19.17
N LEU A 114 -3.12 -30.90 19.71
CA LEU A 114 -2.49 -29.75 19.05
C LEU A 114 -1.09 -30.06 18.49
N LEU A 115 -0.82 -31.36 18.27
CA LEU A 115 0.39 -31.91 17.66
C LEU A 115 -0.02 -32.99 16.66
N ARG A 116 0.59 -32.98 15.48
CA ARG A 116 0.56 -34.08 14.51
C ARG A 116 1.97 -34.34 14.02
N VAL A 117 2.28 -35.62 13.84
CA VAL A 117 3.58 -36.06 13.32
C VAL A 117 3.32 -36.98 12.14
N GLY A 118 3.92 -36.66 10.99
CA GLY A 118 3.83 -37.47 9.78
C GLY A 118 5.17 -38.10 9.46
N LEU A 119 5.16 -39.35 8.99
CA LEU A 119 6.29 -40.02 8.36
C LEU A 119 5.95 -40.30 6.91
N PHE A 120 6.67 -39.64 6.00
CA PHE A 120 6.48 -39.79 4.56
C PHE A 120 7.71 -40.45 3.96
N HIS A 121 7.45 -41.52 3.21
CA HIS A 121 8.49 -42.26 2.52
C HIS A 121 8.59 -41.77 1.08
N GLY A 122 9.66 -41.03 0.78
CA GLY A 122 9.94 -40.52 -0.56
C GLY A 122 10.77 -41.49 -1.40
N PRO A 123 10.97 -41.17 -2.69
CA PRO A 123 11.81 -41.96 -3.58
C PRO A 123 13.30 -41.90 -3.19
N GLU A 124 13.77 -40.76 -2.67
CA GLU A 124 15.19 -40.53 -2.35
C GLU A 124 15.48 -40.46 -0.85
N HIS A 125 14.50 -40.00 -0.05
CA HIS A 125 14.67 -39.73 1.38
C HIS A 125 13.33 -39.89 2.11
N ASP A 126 13.39 -40.17 3.41
CA ASP A 126 12.24 -40.08 4.28
C ASP A 126 12.11 -38.66 4.84
N SER A 127 10.88 -38.24 5.13
CA SER A 127 10.62 -36.97 5.81
C SER A 127 9.71 -37.15 7.01
N VAL A 128 10.11 -36.56 8.14
CA VAL A 128 9.28 -36.46 9.36
C VAL A 128 8.74 -35.04 9.47
N GLY A 129 7.44 -34.88 9.21
CA GLY A 129 6.77 -33.59 9.36
C GLY A 129 6.20 -33.39 10.77
N VAL A 130 6.39 -32.20 11.34
CA VAL A 130 5.84 -31.84 12.66
C VAL A 130 4.93 -30.63 12.52
N ALA A 131 3.62 -30.84 12.71
CA ALA A 131 2.62 -29.79 12.71
C ALA A 131 2.13 -29.55 14.14
N VAL A 132 2.17 -28.29 14.60
CA VAL A 132 1.80 -27.91 15.97
C VAL A 132 1.07 -26.58 15.99
N HIS A 133 0.19 -26.41 16.98
CA HIS A 133 -0.49 -25.14 17.22
C HIS A 133 0.29 -24.24 18.18
N HIS A 134 0.33 -22.93 17.92
CA HIS A 134 1.05 -21.93 18.74
C HIS A 134 0.61 -21.88 20.21
N LEU A 135 -0.60 -22.36 20.54
CA LEU A 135 -1.08 -22.42 21.94
C LEU A 135 -0.24 -23.31 22.85
N VAL A 136 0.39 -24.36 22.30
CA VAL A 136 1.22 -25.31 23.08
C VAL A 136 2.69 -25.23 22.70
N PHE A 137 3.06 -24.27 21.85
CA PHE A 137 4.33 -24.34 21.15
C PHE A 137 4.83 -22.96 20.68
N ASP A 138 6.15 -22.79 20.71
CA ASP A 138 6.83 -21.63 20.13
C ASP A 138 8.10 -22.04 19.39
N GLY A 139 8.80 -21.08 18.76
CA GLY A 139 9.99 -21.39 17.96
C GLY A 139 11.09 -22.09 18.74
N THR A 140 11.34 -21.69 20.00
CA THR A 140 12.32 -22.38 20.86
C THR A 140 11.90 -23.81 21.16
N SER A 141 10.61 -24.04 21.43
CA SER A 141 10.06 -25.38 21.68
C SER A 141 10.32 -26.34 20.52
N MET A 142 10.37 -25.84 19.28
CA MET A 142 10.63 -26.68 18.10
C MET A 142 12.02 -27.29 18.12
N SER A 143 13.05 -26.48 18.39
CA SER A 143 14.41 -26.99 18.53
C SER A 143 14.49 -28.03 19.65
N ILE A 144 13.84 -27.78 20.80
CA ILE A 144 13.79 -28.74 21.92
C ILE A 144 13.16 -30.06 21.47
N PHE A 145 12.00 -29.97 20.81
CA PHE A 145 11.26 -31.15 20.38
C PHE A 145 12.04 -31.99 19.38
N LEU A 146 12.69 -31.37 18.39
CA LEU A 146 13.48 -32.10 17.39
C LEU A 146 14.73 -32.75 18.02
N GLU A 147 15.44 -32.06 18.91
CA GLU A 147 16.57 -32.63 19.66
C GLU A 147 16.13 -33.86 20.47
N GLU A 148 15.04 -33.73 21.22
CA GLU A 148 14.53 -34.80 22.09
C GLU A 148 13.94 -35.96 21.27
N LEU A 149 13.29 -35.67 20.14
CA LEU A 149 12.75 -36.68 19.24
C LEU A 149 13.88 -37.54 18.65
N ALA A 150 14.98 -36.91 18.23
CA ALA A 150 16.14 -37.62 17.71
C ALA A 150 16.79 -38.51 18.78
N ALA A 151 17.01 -37.96 19.98
CA ALA A 151 17.56 -38.73 21.10
C ALA A 151 16.65 -39.93 21.48
N ALA A 152 15.33 -39.72 21.52
CA ALA A 152 14.37 -40.78 21.81
C ALA A 152 14.35 -41.85 20.71
N TYR A 153 14.37 -41.44 19.44
CA TYR A 153 14.41 -42.37 18.31
C TYR A 153 15.67 -43.25 18.35
N ASP A 154 16.85 -42.65 18.54
CA ASP A 154 18.12 -43.37 18.59
C ASP A 154 18.15 -44.39 19.75
N ALA A 155 17.62 -44.03 20.91
CA ALA A 155 17.56 -44.91 22.07
C ALA A 155 16.59 -46.09 21.85
N VAL A 156 15.38 -45.82 21.32
CA VAL A 156 14.41 -46.87 20.97
C VAL A 156 14.98 -47.80 19.91
N LEU A 157 15.68 -47.27 18.89
CA LEU A 157 16.32 -48.06 17.85
C LEU A 157 17.42 -48.98 18.41
N ALA A 158 18.17 -48.53 19.42
CA ALA A 158 19.18 -49.33 20.11
C ALA A 158 18.58 -50.44 21.00
N GLY A 159 17.26 -50.47 21.19
CA GLY A 159 16.58 -51.38 22.13
C GLY A 159 16.64 -50.91 23.58
N ASP A 160 17.22 -49.73 23.83
CA ASP A 160 17.27 -49.07 25.13
C ASP A 160 15.98 -48.25 25.27
N LEU A 161 14.84 -48.88 25.58
CA LEU A 161 13.58 -48.18 25.88
C LEU A 161 13.79 -47.28 27.11
N PRO A 162 14.05 -45.97 26.95
CA PRO A 162 14.35 -45.13 28.10
C PRO A 162 13.05 -44.94 28.87
N ASP A 163 13.14 -44.83 30.19
CA ASP A 163 12.09 -44.14 30.93
C ASP A 163 11.93 -42.75 30.31
N ALA A 164 10.70 -42.26 30.16
CA ALA A 164 10.43 -40.94 29.56
C ALA A 164 11.13 -39.80 30.33
N GLY A 165 11.70 -40.11 31.50
CA GLY A 165 12.37 -39.21 32.40
C GLY A 165 11.36 -38.46 33.26
N PRO A 166 11.83 -37.52 34.10
CA PRO A 166 10.94 -36.76 34.97
C PRO A 166 9.93 -35.96 34.14
N PRO A 167 8.63 -35.97 34.50
CA PRO A 167 7.62 -35.16 33.83
C PRO A 167 7.97 -33.68 33.84
N VAL A 168 7.72 -33.00 32.72
CA VAL A 168 7.97 -31.58 32.51
C VAL A 168 6.60 -30.88 32.46
N PRO A 169 6.21 -30.16 33.53
CA PRO A 169 4.88 -29.56 33.62
C PRO A 169 4.71 -28.37 32.67
N VAL A 170 3.46 -27.94 32.47
CA VAL A 170 3.19 -26.62 31.88
C VAL A 170 3.55 -25.56 32.93
N TRP A 171 4.47 -24.66 32.61
CA TRP A 171 4.81 -23.56 33.51
C TRP A 171 3.73 -22.49 33.49
N PRO A 172 3.30 -21.98 34.67
CA PRO A 172 2.35 -20.89 34.72
C PRO A 172 3.01 -19.59 34.23
N GLU A 173 2.21 -18.74 33.61
CA GLU A 173 2.62 -17.38 33.29
C GLU A 173 2.83 -16.58 34.57
N SER A 174 3.91 -15.79 34.62
CA SER A 174 4.18 -14.90 35.75
C SER A 174 3.31 -13.66 35.64
N GLU A 175 2.79 -13.16 36.77
CA GLU A 175 2.10 -11.87 36.76
C GLU A 175 3.05 -10.74 36.35
N PRO A 176 2.59 -9.77 35.53
CA PRO A 176 3.42 -8.66 35.13
C PRO A 176 3.83 -7.81 36.33
N LYS A 177 5.10 -7.43 36.38
CA LYS A 177 5.61 -6.57 37.44
C LYS A 177 5.06 -5.14 37.29
N PRO A 178 4.67 -4.47 38.38
CA PRO A 178 4.19 -3.10 38.34
C PRO A 178 5.19 -2.12 37.70
N GLU A 179 6.49 -2.30 37.96
CA GLU A 179 7.56 -1.50 37.36
C GLU A 179 7.64 -1.67 35.83
N SER A 180 7.47 -2.89 35.32
CA SER A 180 7.43 -3.17 33.89
C SER A 180 6.24 -2.50 33.22
N LEU A 181 5.06 -2.54 33.85
CA LEU A 181 3.89 -1.86 33.32
C LEU A 181 4.07 -0.33 33.33
N ALA A 182 4.69 0.23 34.37
CA ALA A 182 4.99 1.65 34.43
C ALA A 182 5.99 2.08 33.35
N PHE A 183 7.02 1.28 33.09
CA PHE A 183 7.96 1.50 31.99
C PHE A 183 7.23 1.59 30.63
N TRP A 184 6.39 0.60 30.30
CA TRP A 184 5.70 0.61 29.01
C TRP A 184 4.69 1.76 28.85
N ARG A 185 3.99 2.15 29.92
CA ARG A 185 3.10 3.32 29.91
C ARG A 185 3.86 4.62 29.62
N GLU A 186 5.07 4.76 30.14
CA GLU A 186 5.94 5.92 29.84
C GLU A 186 6.49 5.84 28.40
N HIS A 187 7.06 4.69 28.03
CA HIS A 187 7.70 4.47 26.72
C HIS A 187 6.74 4.73 25.54
N LEU A 188 5.49 4.30 25.69
CA LEU A 188 4.45 4.46 24.68
C LEU A 188 3.57 5.71 24.88
N ARG A 189 3.91 6.58 25.85
CA ARG A 189 3.19 7.84 26.05
C ARG A 189 3.22 8.67 24.77
N ASP A 190 2.07 9.17 24.35
CA ASP A 190 1.93 9.99 23.14
C ASP A 190 2.41 9.29 21.87
N PHE A 191 2.49 7.95 21.85
CA PHE A 191 2.69 7.20 20.61
C PHE A 191 1.36 7.15 19.86
N GLY A 192 1.34 7.63 18.61
CA GLY A 192 0.25 7.35 17.67
C GLY A 192 0.40 5.91 17.18
N SER A 193 -0.65 5.11 17.27
CA SER A 193 -0.64 3.71 16.85
C SER A 193 -0.16 3.51 15.41
N GLY A 194 0.57 2.43 15.16
CA GLY A 194 0.79 1.84 13.83
C GLY A 194 1.85 2.49 12.94
N GLY A 195 2.03 3.82 12.98
CA GLY A 195 2.81 4.56 11.98
C GLY A 195 2.23 4.43 10.56
N PRO A 196 2.53 5.34 9.62
CA PRO A 196 2.13 5.14 8.23
C PRO A 196 2.77 3.85 7.69
N GLY A 197 2.04 3.11 6.85
CA GLY A 197 2.60 2.00 6.09
C GLY A 197 3.78 2.46 5.21
N LEU A 198 4.51 1.51 4.65
CA LEU A 198 5.62 1.82 3.74
C LEU A 198 5.12 2.62 2.52
N TRP A 199 6.00 3.43 1.93
CA TRP A 199 5.78 4.10 0.64
C TRP A 199 5.71 3.09 -0.52
N CYS A 200 6.12 1.84 -0.31
CA CYS A 200 5.86 0.71 -1.20
C CYS A 200 4.62 -0.07 -0.73
N GLY A 201 4.00 -0.85 -1.61
CA GLY A 201 2.83 -1.66 -1.30
C GLY A 201 1.52 -1.18 -1.93
N GLY A 202 0.50 -2.03 -1.86
CA GLY A 202 -0.85 -1.80 -2.37
C GLY A 202 -1.80 -1.16 -1.35
N GLN A 203 -3.05 -0.90 -1.79
CA GLN A 203 -4.13 -0.43 -0.92
C GLN A 203 -4.59 -1.53 0.03
N GLU A 204 -4.85 -1.17 1.29
CA GLU A 204 -5.24 -2.13 2.31
C GLU A 204 -6.63 -2.74 2.06
N SER A 205 -6.73 -4.07 2.14
CA SER A 205 -8.03 -4.76 2.15
C SER A 205 -8.87 -4.37 3.38
N ALA A 206 -10.17 -4.13 3.16
CA ALA A 206 -11.15 -3.92 4.21
C ALA A 206 -11.42 -5.17 5.08
N GLN A 207 -11.09 -6.37 4.59
CA GLN A 207 -11.30 -7.64 5.29
C GLN A 207 -9.98 -8.38 5.62
N PRO A 208 -9.92 -9.08 6.76
CA PRO A 208 -8.78 -9.92 7.11
C PRO A 208 -8.69 -11.15 6.21
N THR A 209 -7.63 -11.22 5.41
CA THR A 209 -7.25 -12.42 4.66
C THR A 209 -6.06 -13.13 5.29
N LEU A 210 -5.12 -12.37 5.88
CA LEU A 210 -3.84 -12.87 6.44
C LEU A 210 -3.03 -13.70 5.44
N ARG A 211 -3.26 -13.53 4.13
CA ARG A 211 -2.53 -14.25 3.10
C ARG A 211 -1.08 -13.79 3.12
N GLY A 212 -0.16 -14.74 3.20
CA GLY A 212 1.25 -14.45 3.33
C GLY A 212 2.07 -15.07 2.22
N GLU A 213 3.19 -14.44 1.94
CA GLU A 213 4.29 -15.01 1.19
C GLU A 213 5.58 -14.83 1.97
N GLN A 214 6.61 -15.59 1.61
CA GLN A 214 7.93 -15.43 2.18
C GLN A 214 9.04 -15.43 1.14
N LEU A 215 10.09 -14.69 1.45
CA LEU A 215 11.31 -14.56 0.67
C LEU A 215 12.51 -14.74 1.59
N VAL A 216 13.50 -15.51 1.15
CA VAL A 216 14.73 -15.77 1.90
C VAL A 216 15.91 -15.33 1.07
N ARG A 217 16.82 -14.56 1.68
CA ARG A 217 18.05 -14.11 1.04
C ARG A 217 19.25 -14.24 1.98
N PRO A 218 20.41 -14.75 1.51
CA PRO A 218 21.63 -14.71 2.29
C PRO A 218 22.17 -13.27 2.41
N PHE A 219 22.80 -12.96 3.55
CA PHE A 219 23.58 -11.73 3.67
C PHE A 219 24.83 -11.80 2.80
N SER A 220 25.17 -10.69 2.16
CA SER A 220 26.44 -10.53 1.47
C SER A 220 27.61 -10.67 2.44
N ALA A 221 28.78 -11.06 1.93
CA ALA A 221 30.00 -11.12 2.73
C ALA A 221 30.33 -9.75 3.35
N ALA A 222 30.13 -8.67 2.58
CA ALA A 222 30.33 -7.31 3.04
C ALA A 222 29.43 -6.97 4.23
N ALA A 223 28.13 -7.27 4.15
CA ALA A 223 27.21 -7.03 5.26
C ALA A 223 27.60 -7.81 6.53
N LYS A 224 28.04 -9.07 6.40
CA LYS A 224 28.51 -9.89 7.54
C LYS A 224 29.75 -9.31 8.22
N ASP A 225 30.75 -8.92 7.44
CA ASP A 225 32.00 -8.32 7.95
C ASP A 225 31.72 -7.03 8.71
N VAL A 226 30.80 -6.23 8.16
CA VAL A 226 30.32 -4.98 8.73
C VAL A 226 29.61 -5.18 10.07
N VAL A 227 28.65 -6.10 10.13
CA VAL A 227 27.92 -6.38 11.37
C VAL A 227 28.90 -6.85 12.45
N THR A 228 29.87 -7.68 12.09
CA THR A 228 30.92 -8.16 13.00
C THR A 228 31.81 -7.03 13.52
N ALA A 229 32.18 -6.07 12.66
CA ALA A 229 32.99 -4.92 13.04
C ALA A 229 32.23 -4.00 14.01
N LEU A 230 30.98 -3.65 13.69
CA LEU A 230 30.13 -2.78 14.50
C LEU A 230 29.76 -3.43 15.85
N GLN A 231 29.53 -4.74 15.87
CA GLN A 231 29.30 -5.52 17.09
C GLN A 231 30.44 -5.30 18.10
N LYS A 232 31.69 -5.49 17.65
CA LYS A 232 32.90 -5.31 18.47
C LYS A 232 33.04 -3.88 18.96
N GLU A 233 32.78 -2.91 18.09
CA GLU A 233 32.94 -1.50 18.41
C GLU A 233 31.87 -0.99 19.40
N LEU A 234 30.60 -1.29 19.16
CA LEU A 234 29.46 -0.88 19.97
C LEU A 234 29.36 -1.67 21.29
N LYS A 235 30.12 -2.76 21.42
CA LYS A 235 30.02 -3.74 22.52
C LYS A 235 28.57 -4.19 22.71
N ALA A 236 27.90 -4.46 21.59
CA ALA A 236 26.49 -4.82 21.53
C ALA A 236 26.36 -6.17 20.80
N PRO A 237 25.31 -6.96 21.05
CA PRO A 237 24.93 -8.07 20.20
C PRO A 237 24.69 -7.62 18.74
N ASP A 238 24.91 -8.52 17.78
CA ASP A 238 24.64 -8.30 16.34
C ASP A 238 23.18 -7.91 16.06
N VAL A 239 22.22 -8.50 16.80
CA VAL A 239 20.78 -8.15 16.72
C VAL A 239 20.53 -6.65 16.88
N VAL A 240 21.33 -5.93 17.67
CA VAL A 240 21.17 -4.47 17.86
C VAL A 240 21.53 -3.70 16.59
N VAL A 241 22.62 -4.10 15.92
CA VAL A 241 23.09 -3.45 14.69
C VAL A 241 22.08 -3.69 13.57
N LEU A 242 21.64 -4.93 13.44
CA LEU A 242 20.65 -5.35 12.46
C LEU A 242 19.29 -4.65 12.70
N LEU A 243 18.82 -4.60 13.95
CA LEU A 243 17.59 -3.90 14.31
C LEU A 243 17.68 -2.39 14.02
N ALA A 244 18.82 -1.75 14.31
CA ALA A 244 19.03 -0.34 13.97
C ALA A 244 18.95 -0.10 12.45
N ALA A 245 19.59 -0.95 11.64
CA ALA A 245 19.47 -0.87 10.19
C ALA A 245 18.03 -1.08 9.71
N TYR A 246 17.25 -1.94 10.38
CA TYR A 246 15.85 -2.16 10.03
C TYR A 246 14.99 -0.93 10.27
N TYR A 247 15.15 -0.21 11.40
CA TYR A 247 14.46 1.06 11.61
C TYR A 247 14.77 2.09 10.51
N LEU A 248 16.02 2.16 10.09
CA LEU A 248 16.44 3.07 9.02
C LEU A 248 15.88 2.63 7.66
N LEU A 249 15.79 1.33 7.41
CA LEU A 249 15.11 0.80 6.22
C LEU A 249 13.64 1.25 6.20
N LEU A 250 12.90 1.01 7.28
CA LEU A 250 11.49 1.43 7.39
C LEU A 250 11.33 2.94 7.22
N HIS A 251 12.20 3.73 7.86
CA HIS A 251 12.23 5.19 7.73
C HIS A 251 12.49 5.65 6.30
N ALA A 252 13.50 5.09 5.63
CA ALA A 252 13.84 5.40 4.24
C ALA A 252 12.71 5.03 3.26
N HIS A 253 11.83 4.12 3.67
CA HIS A 253 10.64 3.69 2.94
C HIS A 253 9.37 4.28 3.53
N GLY A 254 9.45 5.42 4.22
CA GLY A 254 8.27 6.24 4.48
C GLY A 254 7.44 5.91 5.70
N ALA A 255 7.88 4.99 6.55
CA ALA A 255 7.21 4.69 7.82
C ALA A 255 7.23 5.88 8.80
N GLY A 256 7.99 6.94 8.51
CA GLY A 256 8.12 8.13 9.37
C GLY A 256 9.33 8.05 10.30
N THR A 257 9.37 8.95 11.28
CA THR A 257 10.49 9.06 12.24
C THR A 257 10.15 8.55 13.63
N ASP A 258 8.88 8.42 14.02
CA ASP A 258 8.46 7.83 15.30
C ASP A 258 7.81 6.47 15.04
N LEU A 259 8.57 5.39 15.25
CA LEU A 259 8.23 4.04 14.81
C LEU A 259 8.16 3.10 16.00
N ALA A 260 7.23 2.14 15.97
CA ALA A 260 7.29 0.96 16.84
C ALA A 260 7.44 -0.32 16.00
N VAL A 261 8.42 -1.15 16.34
CA VAL A 261 8.63 -2.47 15.74
C VAL A 261 8.34 -3.53 16.79
N GLY A 262 7.53 -4.52 16.41
CA GLY A 262 7.30 -5.69 17.25
C GLY A 262 8.56 -6.53 17.33
N PHE A 263 9.01 -6.85 18.54
CA PHE A 263 10.18 -7.69 18.76
C PHE A 263 9.80 -8.91 19.61
N PRO A 264 9.80 -10.13 19.04
CA PRO A 264 9.53 -11.35 19.79
C PRO A 264 10.64 -11.63 20.81
N VAL A 265 10.27 -11.77 22.08
CA VAL A 265 11.16 -12.09 23.20
C VAL A 265 10.71 -13.40 23.83
N ASN A 266 11.68 -14.29 24.06
CA ASN A 266 11.47 -15.49 24.86
C ASN A 266 11.49 -15.12 26.36
N VAL A 267 10.36 -15.29 27.04
CA VAL A 267 10.19 -14.91 28.45
C VAL A 267 10.25 -16.11 29.40
N ARG A 268 10.88 -17.22 28.98
CA ARG A 268 11.11 -18.38 29.86
C ARG A 268 11.88 -18.01 31.11
N SER A 269 11.41 -18.51 32.25
CA SER A 269 12.16 -18.47 33.51
C SER A 269 13.37 -19.40 33.44
N GLN A 270 14.32 -19.26 34.37
CA GLN A 270 15.46 -20.19 34.47
C GLN A 270 15.04 -21.65 34.64
N GLN A 271 13.88 -21.91 35.28
CA GLN A 271 13.36 -23.26 35.50
C GLN A 271 12.67 -23.83 34.25
N ALA A 272 12.14 -22.96 33.38
CA ALA A 272 11.40 -23.34 32.18
C ALA A 272 12.26 -23.37 30.90
N GLN A 273 13.60 -23.28 31.01
CA GLN A 273 14.50 -23.22 29.84
C GLN A 273 14.36 -24.40 28.87
N ARG A 274 14.03 -25.59 29.40
CA ARG A 274 13.80 -26.81 28.61
C ARG A 274 12.30 -27.17 28.47
N ALA A 275 11.41 -26.29 28.89
CA ALA A 275 9.97 -26.52 28.76
C ALA A 275 9.49 -26.25 27.33
N ILE A 276 8.63 -27.16 26.84
CA ILE A 276 7.82 -26.96 25.64
C ILE A 276 6.56 -26.18 26.06
N GLY A 277 6.19 -25.17 25.29
CA GLY A 277 5.01 -24.33 25.54
C GLY A 277 5.12 -22.95 24.89
N TYR A 278 4.02 -22.19 24.92
CA TYR A 278 3.99 -20.83 24.38
C TYR A 278 4.57 -19.81 25.38
N HIS A 279 5.86 -19.46 25.21
CA HIS A 279 6.58 -18.53 26.10
C HIS A 279 7.14 -17.32 25.36
N VAL A 280 6.57 -16.98 24.20
CA VAL A 280 6.94 -15.78 23.44
C VAL A 280 6.02 -14.63 23.84
N ASN A 281 6.63 -13.46 24.04
CA ASN A 281 5.91 -12.20 24.10
C ASN A 281 6.48 -11.28 23.01
N ILE A 282 5.64 -10.53 22.29
CA ILE A 282 6.12 -9.58 21.29
C ILE A 282 6.03 -8.19 21.91
N VAL A 283 7.15 -7.50 22.08
CA VAL A 283 7.17 -6.17 22.71
C VAL A 283 7.26 -5.05 21.67
N PRO A 284 6.59 -3.90 21.88
CA PRO A 284 6.60 -2.78 20.94
C PRO A 284 7.82 -1.90 21.18
N LEU A 285 8.91 -2.15 20.46
CA LEU A 285 10.11 -1.31 20.55
C LEU A 285 9.85 0.00 19.83
N ARG A 286 9.46 1.05 20.55
CA ARG A 286 9.34 2.41 19.99
C ARG A 286 10.68 3.14 19.90
N VAL A 287 10.99 3.70 18.73
CA VAL A 287 12.18 4.52 18.46
C VAL A 287 11.78 5.76 17.68
N ARG A 288 12.25 6.93 18.13
CA ARG A 288 12.26 8.16 17.33
C ARG A 288 13.58 8.32 16.60
N ILE A 289 13.60 8.62 15.31
CA ILE A 289 14.80 8.78 14.48
C ILE A 289 15.07 10.26 14.30
N ASP A 290 16.30 10.70 14.57
CA ASP A 290 16.77 12.04 14.24
C ASP A 290 17.66 11.96 12.99
N PRO A 291 17.21 12.44 11.81
CA PRO A 291 18.00 12.35 10.57
C PRO A 291 19.37 13.04 10.63
N ALA A 292 19.60 13.91 11.62
CA ALA A 292 20.88 14.57 11.84
C ALA A 292 21.85 13.77 12.72
N GLU A 293 21.39 12.78 13.48
CA GLU A 293 22.27 11.93 14.29
C GLU A 293 23.11 11.01 13.39
N THR A 294 24.18 10.42 13.93
CA THR A 294 25.02 9.47 13.19
C THR A 294 24.54 8.03 13.42
N PHE A 295 24.83 7.12 12.48
CA PHE A 295 24.50 5.69 12.67
C PHE A 295 25.07 5.13 13.97
N ARG A 296 26.32 5.49 14.30
CA ARG A 296 26.95 5.10 15.56
C ARG A 296 26.16 5.53 16.79
N THR A 297 25.67 6.77 16.80
CA THR A 297 24.91 7.33 17.93
C THR A 297 23.55 6.66 18.03
N PHE A 298 22.89 6.51 16.88
CA PHE A 298 21.60 5.83 16.77
C PHE A 298 21.67 4.38 17.28
N SER A 299 22.65 3.58 16.82
CA SER A 299 22.79 2.19 17.26
C SER A 299 23.07 2.05 18.76
N ARG A 300 23.77 2.99 19.39
CA ARG A 300 23.95 3.00 20.86
C ARG A 300 22.64 3.23 21.58
N ARG A 301 21.80 4.14 21.09
CA ARG A 301 20.47 4.39 21.66
C ARG A 301 19.54 3.19 21.48
N VAL A 302 19.56 2.56 20.30
CA VAL A 302 18.83 1.31 20.05
C VAL A 302 19.33 0.19 20.97
N ARG A 303 20.64 0.08 21.22
CA ARG A 303 21.22 -0.88 22.17
C ARG A 303 20.65 -0.70 23.59
N ASP A 304 20.70 0.53 24.09
CA ASP A 304 20.31 0.83 25.46
C ASP A 304 18.81 0.57 25.65
N LEU A 305 17.98 1.01 24.69
CA LEU A 305 16.56 0.67 24.64
C LEU A 305 16.30 -0.84 24.57
N PHE A 306 17.04 -1.56 23.72
CA PHE A 306 16.87 -3.00 23.54
C PHE A 306 17.02 -3.77 24.86
N PHE A 307 18.07 -3.47 25.64
CA PHE A 307 18.28 -4.11 26.93
C PHE A 307 17.22 -3.69 27.96
N GLU A 308 16.82 -2.43 27.98
CA GLU A 308 15.79 -1.93 28.89
C GLU A 308 14.42 -2.56 28.59
N ALA A 309 14.05 -2.67 27.31
CA ALA A 309 12.80 -3.27 26.88
C ALA A 309 12.74 -4.78 27.21
N ILE A 310 13.84 -5.51 26.99
CA ILE A 310 13.91 -6.95 27.33
C ILE A 310 13.76 -7.17 28.83
N ALA A 311 14.31 -6.28 29.67
CA ALA A 311 14.18 -6.39 31.12
C ALA A 311 12.72 -6.28 31.61
N HIS A 312 11.84 -5.67 30.80
CA HIS A 312 10.42 -5.46 31.09
C HIS A 312 9.49 -6.27 30.14
N ALA A 313 10.02 -7.29 29.46
CA ALA A 313 9.27 -8.11 28.51
C ALA A 313 8.23 -9.04 29.16
N ASP A 314 8.09 -9.02 30.49
CA ASP A 314 7.12 -9.81 31.25
C ASP A 314 5.68 -9.30 31.13
N VAL A 315 5.46 -8.08 30.61
CA VAL A 315 4.12 -7.50 30.38
C VAL A 315 3.56 -7.99 29.03
N PRO A 316 2.48 -8.81 29.01
CA PRO A 316 1.85 -9.24 27.77
C PRO A 316 1.23 -8.09 26.98
N MET A 317 1.24 -8.19 25.66
CA MET A 317 0.55 -7.22 24.79
C MET A 317 -0.94 -7.07 25.13
N ASP A 318 -1.64 -8.14 25.48
CA ASP A 318 -3.06 -8.08 25.87
C ASP A 318 -3.34 -7.35 27.20
N VAL A 319 -2.29 -7.10 27.99
CA VAL A 319 -2.34 -6.24 29.17
C VAL A 319 -2.00 -4.80 28.79
N LEU A 320 -1.08 -4.62 27.83
CA LEU A 320 -0.60 -3.31 27.40
C LEU A 320 -1.56 -2.59 26.45
N LEU A 321 -2.22 -3.30 25.53
CA LEU A 321 -3.11 -2.72 24.51
C LEU A 321 -4.17 -1.78 25.12
N PRO A 322 -4.99 -2.21 26.10
CA PRO A 322 -6.06 -1.37 26.65
C PRO A 322 -5.56 -0.09 27.34
N GLU A 323 -4.28 -0.02 27.68
CA GLU A 323 -3.65 1.12 28.34
C GLU A 323 -3.14 2.18 27.34
N VAL A 324 -2.99 1.82 26.06
CA VAL A 324 -2.31 2.61 25.03
C VAL A 324 -3.17 2.83 23.79
N GLU A 325 -4.16 1.98 23.54
CA GLU A 325 -5.02 1.99 22.35
C GLU A 325 -5.94 3.24 22.30
N ARG A 326 -6.01 3.86 21.13
CA ARG A 326 -6.89 5.03 20.85
C ARG A 326 -7.95 4.65 19.79
N ALA A 327 -8.93 5.53 19.64
CA ALA A 327 -10.26 5.34 19.06
C ALA A 327 -10.41 4.80 17.61
N ASP A 328 -9.36 4.42 16.90
CA ASP A 328 -9.46 4.07 15.47
C ASP A 328 -8.73 2.74 15.11
N SER A 329 -8.70 1.78 16.03
CA SER A 329 -7.97 0.53 15.83
C SER A 329 -8.60 -0.39 14.76
N SER A 330 -7.74 -0.85 13.85
CA SER A 330 -8.02 -1.86 12.83
C SER A 330 -7.89 -3.27 13.42
N TRP A 331 -8.41 -4.28 12.71
CA TRP A 331 -8.15 -5.69 12.99
C TRP A 331 -6.64 -6.03 12.84
N ARG A 332 -5.89 -5.22 12.08
CA ARG A 332 -4.42 -5.28 12.02
C ARG A 332 -3.81 -4.58 13.22
N THR A 333 -2.78 -5.24 13.77
CA THR A 333 -2.02 -4.93 14.99
C THR A 333 -1.92 -3.44 15.35
N THR A 334 -2.35 -3.12 16.56
CA THR A 334 -2.68 -1.75 17.00
C THR A 334 -1.48 -0.93 17.47
N LEU A 335 -0.30 -1.55 17.66
CA LEU A 335 0.91 -0.86 18.11
C LEU A 335 2.07 -0.93 17.11
N PHE A 336 2.13 -1.92 16.23
CA PHE A 336 3.16 -2.04 15.20
C PHE A 336 2.64 -2.89 14.05
N ARG A 337 3.02 -2.56 12.82
CA ARG A 337 2.69 -3.33 11.61
C ARG A 337 3.85 -4.18 11.12
N HIS A 338 5.04 -3.88 11.63
CA HIS A 338 6.30 -4.49 11.26
C HIS A 338 6.90 -5.23 12.45
N VAL A 339 7.41 -6.43 12.20
CA VAL A 339 8.06 -7.26 13.21
C VAL A 339 9.51 -7.52 12.81
N PHE A 340 10.39 -7.50 13.79
CA PHE A 340 11.79 -7.88 13.64
C PHE A 340 12.08 -9.03 14.61
N ASN A 341 12.33 -10.21 14.05
CA ASN A 341 12.52 -11.45 14.77
C ASN A 341 13.96 -11.93 14.58
N TYR A 342 14.62 -12.33 15.67
CA TYR A 342 16.01 -12.76 15.66
C TYR A 342 16.10 -14.16 16.25
N LEU A 343 16.42 -15.15 15.40
CA LEU A 343 16.38 -16.57 15.74
C LEU A 343 17.78 -17.20 15.67
N PRO A 344 18.63 -17.04 16.71
CA PRO A 344 20.00 -17.55 16.70
C PRO A 344 20.11 -19.06 16.89
N PHE A 345 18.98 -19.76 16.97
CA PHE A 345 18.91 -21.18 17.34
C PHE A 345 18.89 -22.14 16.14
N GLY A 346 19.12 -21.66 14.92
CA GLY A 346 19.27 -22.51 13.72
C GLY A 346 20.35 -23.62 13.86
N GLY A 347 21.22 -23.54 14.87
CA GLY A 347 22.21 -24.57 15.19
C GLY A 347 21.81 -25.63 16.23
N ARG A 348 20.55 -25.65 16.71
CA ARG A 348 20.04 -26.58 17.73
C ARG A 348 19.07 -27.64 17.20
N ALA A 349 19.13 -27.95 15.90
CA ALA A 349 18.29 -28.98 15.34
C ALA A 349 19.00 -30.35 15.34
N ALA A 350 18.20 -31.42 15.30
CA ALA A 350 18.73 -32.76 15.05
C ALA A 350 19.46 -32.80 13.71
N THR A 351 20.78 -33.04 13.74
CA THR A 351 21.63 -33.20 12.55
C THR A 351 21.64 -34.64 12.04
N SER A 352 21.08 -35.57 12.83
CA SER A 352 20.92 -36.97 12.47
C SER A 352 19.70 -37.59 13.16
N LEU A 353 19.15 -38.63 12.56
CA LEU A 353 18.07 -39.44 13.12
C LEU A 353 18.32 -40.91 12.74
N GLY A 354 18.46 -41.80 13.72
CA GLY A 354 18.83 -43.20 13.48
C GLY A 354 20.24 -43.39 12.93
N GLY A 355 21.14 -42.45 13.21
CA GLY A 355 22.49 -42.41 12.60
C GLY A 355 22.53 -41.95 11.13
N ALA A 356 21.38 -41.71 10.49
CA ALA A 356 21.30 -41.10 9.16
C ALA A 356 21.37 -39.57 9.27
N ALA A 357 21.98 -38.90 8.28
CA ALA A 357 22.02 -37.44 8.23
C ALA A 357 20.60 -36.87 8.10
N ALA A 358 20.29 -35.83 8.87
CA ALA A 358 19.00 -35.15 8.86
C ALA A 358 19.16 -33.65 8.61
N GLU A 359 18.30 -33.10 7.76
CA GLU A 359 18.23 -31.67 7.45
C GLU A 359 16.86 -31.13 7.89
N VAL A 360 16.84 -29.96 8.53
CA VAL A 360 15.58 -29.26 8.81
C VAL A 360 15.15 -28.49 7.57
N VAL A 361 13.96 -28.81 7.08
CA VAL A 361 13.29 -28.11 6.00
C VAL A 361 12.14 -27.30 6.59
N GLU A 362 12.12 -25.99 6.33
CA GLU A 362 10.99 -25.14 6.69
C GLU A 362 9.91 -25.23 5.61
N ILE A 363 8.65 -25.33 6.02
CA ILE A 363 7.51 -25.38 5.13
C ILE A 363 6.72 -24.08 5.25
N ASP A 364 6.57 -23.39 4.12
CA ASP A 364 5.76 -22.18 4.02
C ASP A 364 4.29 -22.46 4.36
N PRO A 365 3.73 -21.86 5.41
CA PRO A 365 2.33 -22.06 5.73
C PRO A 365 1.39 -21.12 4.95
N GLY A 366 1.91 -20.20 4.11
CA GLY A 366 1.13 -19.36 3.19
C GLY A 366 0.34 -18.22 3.86
N HIS A 367 0.68 -17.87 5.10
CA HIS A 367 0.00 -16.82 5.86
C HIS A 367 0.99 -15.87 6.54
N SER A 368 0.58 -14.61 6.73
CA SER A 368 1.33 -13.60 7.47
C SER A 368 0.43 -12.90 8.48
N LYS A 369 0.89 -12.77 9.73
CA LYS A 369 0.17 -12.09 10.82
C LYS A 369 0.41 -10.58 10.85
N PHE A 370 1.44 -10.13 10.13
CA PHE A 370 1.92 -8.75 10.09
C PHE A 370 2.09 -8.33 8.64
N ASP A 371 2.19 -7.03 8.39
CA ASP A 371 2.45 -6.54 7.03
C ASP A 371 3.83 -7.01 6.55
N LEU A 372 4.81 -6.97 7.46
CA LEU A 372 6.18 -7.41 7.20
C LEU A 372 6.84 -7.90 8.49
N GLU A 373 7.33 -9.13 8.48
CA GLU A 373 8.20 -9.71 9.49
C GLU A 373 9.58 -10.00 8.88
N PHE A 374 10.62 -9.35 9.40
CA PHE A 374 12.01 -9.69 9.11
C PHE A 374 12.51 -10.70 10.14
N VAL A 375 12.77 -11.93 9.70
CA VAL A 375 13.35 -13.00 10.50
C VAL A 375 14.83 -13.14 10.16
N ILE A 376 15.70 -12.77 11.10
CA ILE A 376 17.15 -12.96 10.99
C ILE A 376 17.51 -14.37 11.45
N LEU A 377 18.17 -15.10 10.55
CA LEU A 377 18.66 -16.45 10.76
C LEU A 377 20.20 -16.41 10.72
N PRO A 378 20.87 -16.05 11.83
CA PRO A 378 22.32 -15.96 11.87
C PRO A 378 22.94 -17.37 11.79
N SER A 379 24.05 -17.48 11.07
CA SER A 379 24.83 -18.70 10.92
C SER A 379 26.30 -18.34 10.69
N ALA A 380 27.18 -19.21 11.19
CA ALA A 380 28.63 -19.08 11.03
C ALA A 380 29.06 -19.19 9.55
N GLU A 381 28.35 -19.99 8.76
CA GLU A 381 28.63 -20.17 7.33
C GLU A 381 27.82 -19.16 6.50
N GLU A 382 26.49 -19.17 6.67
CA GLU A 382 25.59 -18.36 5.85
C GLU A 382 24.43 -17.78 6.66
N SER A 383 24.65 -16.62 7.28
CA SER A 383 23.55 -15.84 7.84
C SER A 383 22.56 -15.42 6.75
N ARG A 384 21.26 -15.54 7.03
CA ARG A 384 20.16 -15.21 6.11
C ARG A 384 19.17 -14.25 6.75
N VAL A 385 18.46 -13.51 5.91
CA VAL A 385 17.25 -12.76 6.28
C VAL A 385 16.07 -13.35 5.52
N LYS A 386 14.98 -13.59 6.25
CA LYS A 386 13.71 -14.02 5.69
C LYS A 386 12.68 -12.90 5.91
N ALA A 387 12.01 -12.48 4.84
CA ALA A 387 10.85 -11.61 4.92
C ALA A 387 9.59 -12.46 4.80
N VAL A 388 8.70 -12.39 5.79
CA VAL A 388 7.33 -12.92 5.72
C VAL A 388 6.40 -11.72 5.63
N TYR A 389 5.55 -11.64 4.61
CA TYR A 389 4.78 -10.43 4.34
C TYR A 389 3.35 -10.73 3.91
N GLY A 390 2.44 -9.80 4.20
CA GLY A 390 1.06 -9.86 3.73
C GLY A 390 1.02 -9.59 2.23
N ALA A 391 0.61 -10.58 1.44
CA ALA A 391 0.59 -10.50 -0.03
C ALA A 391 -0.47 -9.51 -0.56
N GLU A 392 -1.40 -9.08 0.30
CA GLU A 392 -2.33 -7.99 0.04
C GLU A 392 -1.78 -6.59 0.32
N VAL A 393 -0.64 -6.50 1.04
CA VAL A 393 -0.02 -5.21 1.41
C VAL A 393 1.22 -4.96 0.58
N LEU A 394 2.09 -5.95 0.39
CA LEU A 394 3.37 -5.81 -0.29
C LEU A 394 3.46 -6.76 -1.49
N ASP A 395 3.94 -6.25 -2.62
CA ASP A 395 4.27 -7.07 -3.78
C ASP A 395 5.60 -7.81 -3.58
N ARG A 396 5.72 -9.00 -4.16
CA ARG A 396 6.93 -9.81 -4.09
C ARG A 396 8.18 -9.07 -4.56
N GLY A 397 8.10 -8.35 -5.69
CA GLY A 397 9.22 -7.59 -6.24
C GLY A 397 9.65 -6.43 -5.33
N GLU A 398 8.70 -5.81 -4.62
CA GLU A 398 9.01 -4.77 -3.64
C GLU A 398 9.76 -5.33 -2.42
N VAL A 399 9.37 -6.52 -1.95
CA VAL A 399 10.05 -7.18 -0.83
C VAL A 399 11.46 -7.66 -1.24
N GLU A 400 11.64 -8.13 -2.46
CA GLU A 400 12.98 -8.44 -3.01
C GLU A 400 13.89 -7.20 -2.99
N LEU A 401 13.36 -6.02 -3.35
CA LEU A 401 14.08 -4.75 -3.26
C LEU A 401 14.37 -4.35 -1.80
N LEU A 402 13.42 -4.51 -0.87
CA LEU A 402 13.65 -4.24 0.56
C LEU A 402 14.79 -5.09 1.12
N LEU A 403 14.84 -6.39 0.76
CA LEU A 403 15.92 -7.28 1.16
C LEU A 403 17.28 -6.87 0.56
N GLU A 404 17.30 -6.38 -0.69
CA GLU A 404 18.50 -5.84 -1.32
C GLU A 404 19.00 -4.58 -0.61
N ARG A 405 18.10 -3.65 -0.36
CA ARG A 405 18.40 -2.38 0.30
C ARG A 405 18.85 -2.56 1.73
N TYR A 406 18.29 -3.55 2.42
CA TYR A 406 18.73 -3.86 3.78
C TYR A 406 20.20 -4.26 3.83
N ASP A 407 20.65 -5.09 2.87
CA ASP A 407 22.06 -5.46 2.74
C ASP A 407 22.94 -4.25 2.38
N ALA A 408 22.53 -3.46 1.38
CA ALA A 408 23.24 -2.26 0.95
C ALA A 408 23.34 -1.21 2.06
N LEU A 409 22.27 -1.01 2.84
CA LEU A 409 22.21 -0.10 3.98
C LEU A 409 23.18 -0.52 5.09
N LEU A 410 23.28 -1.82 5.39
CA LEU A 410 24.28 -2.31 6.35
C LEU A 410 25.69 -1.92 5.88
N VAL A 411 26.02 -2.22 4.62
CA VAL A 411 27.33 -1.89 4.03
C VAL A 411 27.62 -0.39 4.06
N ALA A 412 26.64 0.44 3.70
CA ALA A 412 26.76 1.90 3.73
C ALA A 412 26.98 2.42 5.16
N ALA A 413 26.20 1.94 6.12
CA ALA A 413 26.28 2.34 7.52
C ALA A 413 27.65 2.04 8.14
N ALA A 414 28.29 0.94 7.78
CA ALA A 414 29.66 0.64 8.25
C ALA A 414 30.77 1.40 7.52
N SER A 415 30.56 1.72 6.25
CA SER A 415 31.56 2.43 5.46
C SER A 415 31.68 3.89 5.92
N ALA A 416 30.61 4.45 6.48
CA ALA A 416 30.56 5.82 6.99
C ALA A 416 29.70 5.97 8.26
N PRO A 417 30.05 5.31 9.39
CA PRO A 417 29.21 5.25 10.60
C PRO A 417 29.04 6.60 11.31
N ASP A 418 29.91 7.56 10.98
CA ASP A 418 29.92 8.91 11.52
C ASP A 418 29.26 9.94 10.58
N ARG A 419 28.72 9.50 9.43
CA ARG A 419 27.86 10.35 8.61
C ARG A 419 26.47 10.50 9.25
N PRO A 420 25.80 11.65 9.04
CA PRO A 420 24.40 11.83 9.40
C PRO A 420 23.51 10.76 8.75
N LEU A 421 22.48 10.30 9.46
CA LEU A 421 21.56 9.28 8.99
C LEU A 421 20.90 9.64 7.66
N ARG A 422 20.55 10.91 7.44
CA ARG A 422 19.98 11.41 6.18
C ARG A 422 20.90 11.27 4.97
N GLU A 423 22.22 11.11 5.19
CA GLU A 423 23.25 10.98 4.15
C GLU A 423 23.63 9.51 3.90
N LEU A 424 23.01 8.56 4.62
CA LEU A 424 23.17 7.14 4.37
C LEU A 424 22.16 6.70 3.32
N ASP A 425 22.64 6.50 2.11
CA ASP A 425 21.86 5.91 1.03
C ASP A 425 22.06 4.39 1.05
N GLY A 426 20.97 3.66 1.30
CA GLY A 426 20.93 2.20 1.35
C GLY A 426 20.42 1.59 0.04
N TRP A 427 20.70 2.21 -1.10
CA TRP A 427 20.16 1.80 -2.39
C TRP A 427 20.90 0.59 -2.95
N GLY A 428 20.15 -0.35 -3.52
CA GLY A 428 20.68 -1.57 -4.10
C GLY A 428 21.26 -1.38 -5.51
N ALA A 429 21.84 -2.43 -6.07
CA ALA A 429 22.29 -2.46 -7.46
C ALA A 429 21.12 -2.25 -8.44
N THR A 430 19.95 -2.81 -8.14
CA THR A 430 18.73 -2.61 -8.95
C THR A 430 18.31 -1.14 -9.00
N ASP A 431 18.44 -0.44 -7.86
CA ASP A 431 18.11 0.99 -7.76
C ASP A 431 19.06 1.83 -8.59
N HIS A 432 20.37 1.57 -8.46
CA HIS A 432 21.39 2.28 -9.23
C HIS A 432 21.25 2.04 -10.74
N ALA A 433 20.96 0.81 -11.18
CA ALA A 433 20.78 0.49 -12.59
C ALA A 433 19.67 1.32 -13.26
N VAL A 434 18.56 1.59 -12.54
CA VAL A 434 17.46 2.43 -13.04
C VAL A 434 17.80 3.92 -12.93
N LEU A 435 18.35 4.36 -11.79
CA LEU A 435 18.69 5.76 -11.57
C LEU A 435 19.81 6.29 -12.48
N ASP A 436 20.72 5.41 -12.89
CA ASP A 436 21.88 5.73 -13.75
C ASP A 436 21.61 5.53 -15.25
N ALA A 437 20.40 5.07 -15.63
CA ALA A 437 20.04 4.86 -17.03
C ALA A 437 20.04 6.18 -17.81
N PRO A 438 20.80 6.31 -18.91
CA PRO A 438 20.84 7.55 -19.68
C PRO A 438 19.51 7.79 -20.40
N GLY A 439 18.94 9.00 -20.22
CA GLY A 439 17.76 9.42 -20.98
C GLY A 439 18.03 9.44 -22.49
N VAL A 440 17.03 9.06 -23.28
CA VAL A 440 17.12 9.12 -24.76
C VAL A 440 17.42 10.57 -25.17
N PRO A 441 18.46 10.84 -25.98
CA PRO A 441 18.82 12.20 -26.37
C PRO A 441 17.66 12.90 -27.09
N ALA A 442 17.38 14.16 -26.71
CA ALA A 442 16.50 15.02 -27.49
C ALA A 442 17.09 15.22 -28.90
N GLY A 443 16.27 15.08 -29.95
CA GLY A 443 16.69 15.36 -31.32
C GLY A 443 17.19 16.80 -31.51
N THR A 444 18.00 17.05 -32.54
CA THR A 444 18.63 18.35 -32.80
C THR A 444 17.73 19.37 -33.51
N GLY A 445 16.50 19.01 -33.90
CA GLY A 445 15.54 19.89 -34.56
C GLY A 445 14.57 20.57 -33.58
N THR A 446 14.13 21.79 -33.87
CA THR A 446 13.10 22.46 -33.07
C THR A 446 11.69 22.10 -33.53
N VAL A 447 10.71 22.26 -32.64
CA VAL A 447 9.27 22.12 -32.95
C VAL A 447 8.86 23.00 -34.14
N LEU A 448 9.32 24.26 -34.17
CA LEU A 448 9.04 25.16 -35.30
C LEU A 448 9.68 24.67 -36.60
N THR A 449 10.89 24.10 -36.56
CA THR A 449 11.53 23.51 -37.74
C THR A 449 10.72 22.33 -38.28
N ALA A 450 10.15 21.50 -37.38
CA ALA A 450 9.31 20.37 -37.77
C ALA A 450 8.00 20.83 -38.45
N ILE A 451 7.36 21.89 -37.94
CA ILE A 451 6.14 22.48 -38.51
C ILE A 451 6.44 23.20 -39.84
N ALA A 452 7.51 23.99 -39.90
CA ALA A 452 7.93 24.75 -41.10
C ALA A 452 8.20 23.82 -42.30
N ARG A 453 8.73 22.62 -42.03
CA ARG A 453 8.88 21.58 -43.06
C ARG A 453 7.54 21.21 -43.69
N HIS A 454 6.49 20.97 -42.90
CA HIS A 454 5.15 20.64 -43.42
C HIS A 454 4.52 21.80 -44.18
N VAL A 455 4.72 23.04 -43.71
CA VAL A 455 4.28 24.25 -44.43
C VAL A 455 4.93 24.34 -45.80
N SER A 456 6.20 23.94 -45.92
CA SER A 456 6.95 23.99 -47.17
C SER A 456 6.63 22.83 -48.11
N GLU A 457 6.53 21.61 -47.58
CA GLU A 457 6.31 20.39 -48.35
C GLU A 457 4.84 20.21 -48.77
N ASN A 458 3.89 20.58 -47.91
CA ASN A 458 2.46 20.37 -48.10
C ASN A 458 1.61 21.61 -47.76
N PRO A 459 1.85 22.78 -48.40
CA PRO A 459 1.23 24.06 -48.02
C PRO A 459 -0.30 24.08 -48.10
N GLY A 460 -0.88 23.32 -49.03
CA GLY A 460 -2.34 23.25 -49.23
C GLY A 460 -3.06 22.21 -48.37
N ALA A 461 -2.34 21.41 -47.60
CA ALA A 461 -2.93 20.39 -46.75
C ALA A 461 -3.71 21.03 -45.58
N PRO A 462 -4.78 20.38 -45.09
CA PRO A 462 -5.54 20.87 -43.94
C PRO A 462 -4.68 20.84 -42.67
N ALA A 463 -4.65 21.96 -41.94
CA ALA A 463 -3.96 22.07 -40.65
C ALA A 463 -4.96 22.11 -39.49
N ILE A 464 -6.01 22.93 -39.59
CA ILE A 464 -7.08 23.03 -38.58
C ILE A 464 -8.43 22.85 -39.28
N VAL A 465 -9.28 21.99 -38.74
CA VAL A 465 -10.65 21.74 -39.23
C VAL A 465 -11.63 22.08 -38.10
N THR A 466 -12.64 22.88 -38.43
CA THR A 466 -13.72 23.30 -37.51
C THR A 466 -15.06 23.22 -38.23
N ASP A 467 -16.17 23.35 -37.50
CA ASP A 467 -17.51 23.50 -38.11
C ASP A 467 -17.60 24.69 -39.08
N GLY A 468 -16.79 25.74 -38.83
CA GLY A 468 -16.72 26.94 -39.66
C GLY A 468 -15.88 26.81 -40.93
N GLY A 469 -15.19 25.69 -41.12
CA GLY A 469 -14.36 25.40 -42.29
C GLY A 469 -12.94 24.92 -41.97
N THR A 470 -12.13 24.78 -43.03
CA THR A 470 -10.78 24.21 -42.99
C THR A 470 -9.73 25.27 -43.27
N THR A 471 -8.72 25.37 -42.40
CA THR A 471 -7.53 26.22 -42.58
C THR A 471 -6.34 25.38 -43.02
N SER A 472 -5.66 25.78 -44.09
CA SER A 472 -4.48 25.07 -44.60
C SER A 472 -3.21 25.39 -43.81
N TYR A 473 -2.17 24.54 -43.91
CA TYR A 473 -0.86 24.81 -43.30
C TYR A 473 -0.27 26.15 -43.73
N ARG A 474 -0.40 26.51 -45.01
CA ARG A 474 0.03 27.82 -45.52
C ARG A 474 -0.74 28.98 -44.90
N ASP A 475 -2.06 28.86 -44.79
CA ASP A 475 -2.89 29.96 -44.30
C ASP A 475 -2.73 30.15 -42.79
N LEU A 476 -2.55 29.05 -42.05
CA LEU A 476 -2.19 29.08 -40.63
C LEU A 476 -0.82 29.74 -40.41
N TRP A 477 0.19 29.37 -41.20
CA TRP A 477 1.54 29.95 -41.08
C TRP A 477 1.55 31.46 -41.42
N ARG A 478 0.75 31.89 -42.40
CA ARG A 478 0.55 33.31 -42.71
C ARG A 478 -0.07 34.08 -41.56
N ALA A 479 -1.11 33.51 -40.93
CA ALA A 479 -1.74 34.12 -39.76
C ALA A 479 -0.75 34.23 -38.59
N ALA A 480 0.06 33.21 -38.35
CA ALA A 480 1.12 33.22 -37.33
C ALA A 480 2.19 34.28 -37.60
N ALA A 481 2.63 34.45 -38.84
CA ALA A 481 3.58 35.51 -39.22
C ALA A 481 3.00 36.92 -38.99
N ALA A 482 1.71 37.11 -39.27
CA ALA A 482 1.02 38.36 -38.97
C ALA A 482 0.97 38.65 -37.46
N VAL A 483 0.66 37.64 -36.64
CA VAL A 483 0.74 37.76 -35.16
C VAL A 483 2.15 38.12 -34.70
N THR A 484 3.18 37.47 -35.28
CA THR A 484 4.59 37.74 -34.95
C THR A 484 4.93 39.22 -35.17
N THR A 485 4.45 39.79 -36.27
CA THR A 485 4.67 41.20 -36.62
C THR A 485 3.95 42.12 -35.61
N LEU A 486 2.70 41.80 -35.28
CA LEU A 486 1.92 42.55 -34.29
C LEU A 486 2.56 42.53 -32.89
N LEU A 487 3.09 41.37 -32.47
CA LEU A 487 3.81 41.22 -31.21
C LEU A 487 5.10 42.03 -31.18
N ALA A 488 5.86 42.01 -32.28
CA ALA A 488 7.07 42.81 -32.42
C ALA A 488 6.78 44.32 -32.37
N ASP A 489 5.72 44.78 -33.04
CA ASP A 489 5.26 46.18 -33.00
C ASP A 489 4.81 46.61 -31.59
N ALA A 490 4.29 45.67 -30.80
CA ALA A 490 3.95 45.87 -29.39
C ALA A 490 5.15 45.79 -28.43
N GLY A 491 6.36 45.54 -28.95
CA GLY A 491 7.60 45.47 -28.17
C GLY A 491 7.87 44.11 -27.51
N THR A 492 7.19 43.05 -27.94
CA THR A 492 7.38 41.68 -27.43
C THR A 492 8.57 41.02 -28.14
N GLY A 493 9.41 40.30 -27.40
CA GLY A 493 10.56 39.59 -27.95
C GLY A 493 10.96 38.34 -27.16
N PRO A 494 12.17 37.81 -27.44
CA PRO A 494 12.67 36.60 -26.80
C PRO A 494 12.70 36.68 -25.28
N GLY A 495 12.00 35.75 -24.62
CA GLY A 495 11.91 35.66 -23.15
C GLY A 495 10.67 36.30 -22.54
N ASP A 496 9.86 37.03 -23.32
CA ASP A 496 8.56 37.54 -22.87
C ASP A 496 7.49 36.43 -22.84
N VAL A 497 6.40 36.67 -22.10
CA VAL A 497 5.25 35.75 -22.02
C VAL A 497 4.03 36.41 -22.66
N VAL A 498 3.36 35.70 -23.55
CA VAL A 498 2.15 36.12 -24.25
C VAL A 498 0.95 35.36 -23.74
N ALA A 499 -0.06 36.08 -23.23
CA ALA A 499 -1.34 35.51 -22.85
C ALA A 499 -2.31 35.51 -24.05
N VAL A 500 -2.79 34.34 -24.44
CA VAL A 500 -3.73 34.14 -25.56
C VAL A 500 -5.16 34.03 -25.02
N THR A 501 -6.08 34.87 -25.52
CA THR A 501 -7.51 34.84 -25.17
C THR A 501 -8.41 34.37 -26.32
N ALA A 502 -7.84 33.98 -27.46
CA ALA A 502 -8.59 33.54 -28.64
C ALA A 502 -9.32 32.19 -28.38
N PRO A 503 -10.53 31.98 -28.92
CA PRO A 503 -11.22 30.69 -28.81
C PRO A 503 -10.45 29.60 -29.55
N ARG A 504 -10.61 28.34 -29.13
CA ARG A 504 -9.96 27.18 -29.78
C ARG A 504 -10.35 27.13 -31.27
N GLY A 505 -9.36 27.04 -32.13
CA GLY A 505 -9.54 27.16 -33.57
C GLY A 505 -8.30 27.74 -34.26
N PRO A 506 -8.44 28.20 -35.52
CA PRO A 506 -7.31 28.70 -36.31
C PRO A 506 -6.67 29.95 -35.70
N ASP A 507 -7.46 30.84 -35.07
CA ASP A 507 -6.96 32.07 -34.45
C ASP A 507 -6.10 31.79 -33.21
N PHE A 508 -6.53 30.85 -32.36
CA PHE A 508 -5.71 30.38 -31.24
C PHE A 508 -4.40 29.75 -31.71
N ALA A 509 -4.46 28.88 -32.72
CA ALA A 509 -3.26 28.25 -33.28
C ALA A 509 -2.29 29.27 -33.88
N ALA A 510 -2.79 30.29 -34.58
CA ALA A 510 -1.99 31.38 -35.12
C ALA A 510 -1.36 32.23 -34.02
N ALA A 511 -2.09 32.52 -32.94
CA ALA A 511 -1.59 33.27 -31.79
C ALA A 511 -0.43 32.54 -31.08
N VAL A 512 -0.57 31.23 -30.87
CA VAL A 512 0.47 30.38 -30.27
C VAL A 512 1.72 30.33 -31.15
N LEU A 513 1.57 29.99 -32.43
CA LEU A 513 2.69 29.88 -33.37
C LEU A 513 3.41 31.23 -33.58
N GLY A 514 2.65 32.32 -33.70
CA GLY A 514 3.20 33.66 -33.87
C GLY A 514 3.99 34.15 -32.65
N SER A 515 3.55 33.78 -31.45
CA SER A 515 4.29 34.06 -30.22
C SER A 515 5.62 33.32 -30.18
N TRP A 516 5.65 32.04 -30.57
CA TRP A 516 6.91 31.28 -30.64
C TRP A 516 7.84 31.77 -31.75
N LEU A 517 7.31 32.16 -32.91
CA LEU A 517 8.09 32.79 -33.98
C LEU A 517 8.72 34.12 -33.52
N ALA A 518 8.06 34.85 -32.61
CA ALA A 518 8.61 36.04 -31.95
C ALA A 518 9.64 35.74 -30.84
N GLY A 519 9.86 34.45 -30.51
CA GLY A 519 10.72 34.00 -29.42
C GLY A 519 10.09 34.09 -28.03
N ALA A 520 8.80 34.42 -27.93
CA ALA A 520 8.07 34.53 -26.68
C ALA A 520 7.50 33.18 -26.22
N ALA A 521 7.35 33.01 -24.91
CA ALA A 521 6.58 31.92 -24.31
C ALA A 521 5.07 32.23 -24.37
N VAL A 522 4.23 31.19 -24.29
CA VAL A 522 2.77 31.31 -24.40
C VAL A 522 2.10 30.80 -23.12
N THR A 523 1.02 31.46 -22.71
CA THR A 523 0.11 31.00 -21.65
C THR A 523 -1.35 31.26 -22.03
N GLU A 524 -2.29 30.50 -21.46
CA GLU A 524 -3.72 30.79 -21.58
C GLU A 524 -4.16 31.86 -20.59
N ALA A 525 -5.12 32.69 -20.99
CA ALA A 525 -5.59 33.80 -20.16
C ALA A 525 -6.25 33.37 -18.83
N SER A 526 -6.84 32.18 -18.76
CA SER A 526 -7.41 31.59 -17.53
C SER A 526 -6.36 31.31 -16.45
N ASP A 527 -5.11 31.06 -16.84
CA ASP A 527 -4.02 30.72 -15.92
C ASP A 527 -3.06 31.89 -15.65
N ALA A 528 -3.21 33.00 -16.36
CA ALA A 528 -2.37 34.19 -16.21
C ALA A 528 -2.30 34.74 -14.77
N LYS A 529 -3.36 34.55 -13.96
CA LYS A 529 -3.34 34.93 -12.53
C LYS A 529 -2.41 34.08 -11.67
N LYS A 530 -2.30 32.77 -11.93
CA LYS A 530 -1.40 31.86 -11.18
C LYS A 530 0.07 32.13 -11.48
N VAL A 531 0.37 32.59 -12.69
CA VAL A 531 1.71 32.93 -13.18
C VAL A 531 2.28 34.19 -12.52
N LEU A 532 1.41 35.08 -12.03
CA LEU A 532 1.81 36.38 -11.47
C LEU A 532 2.16 36.34 -9.95
N ASP A 533 1.78 35.28 -9.23
CA ASP A 533 1.87 35.22 -7.76
C ASP A 533 2.95 34.25 -7.19
N ALA A 534 3.74 33.54 -8.01
CA ALA A 534 4.70 32.52 -7.54
C ALA A 534 6.17 32.99 -7.52
N GLU A 535 6.82 32.97 -6.35
CA GLU A 535 8.22 33.43 -6.14
C GLU A 535 9.33 32.48 -6.67
N GLU A 536 9.04 31.24 -7.08
CA GLU A 536 10.09 30.30 -7.49
C GLU A 536 9.68 29.34 -8.63
N ILE A 537 10.05 29.65 -9.89
CA ILE A 537 10.02 28.68 -11.00
C ILE A 537 11.19 28.99 -11.98
N SER A 538 11.88 27.95 -12.49
CA SER A 538 13.00 28.12 -13.43
C SER A 538 12.97 27.14 -14.63
N TYR A 539 13.66 27.55 -15.71
CA TYR A 539 13.93 26.91 -17.01
C TYR A 539 13.03 27.30 -18.20
N ALA A 540 13.70 27.88 -19.23
CA ALA A 540 13.21 28.14 -20.58
C ALA A 540 13.43 26.92 -21.49
N VAL A 541 12.43 26.57 -22.30
CA VAL A 541 12.69 25.99 -23.62
C VAL A 541 12.89 27.16 -24.56
N THR A 542 14.13 27.43 -24.95
CA THR A 542 14.41 28.45 -25.97
C THR A 542 14.14 27.80 -27.32
N VAL A 543 13.07 28.21 -28.00
CA VAL A 543 12.88 27.80 -29.40
C VAL A 543 13.85 28.65 -30.24
N ALA A 544 15.00 28.09 -30.57
CA ALA A 544 15.91 28.71 -31.51
C ALA A 544 15.27 28.66 -32.90
N VAL A 545 14.73 29.78 -33.35
CA VAL A 545 14.28 29.93 -34.74
C VAL A 545 15.55 29.97 -35.61
N ASP A 546 15.69 29.00 -36.51
CA ASP A 546 16.67 29.12 -37.60
C ASP A 546 16.23 30.32 -38.46
N PRO A 547 17.04 31.38 -38.61
CA PRO A 547 16.65 32.58 -39.35
C PRO A 547 16.21 32.30 -40.81
N ASP A 548 16.59 31.16 -41.38
CA ASP A 548 16.16 30.74 -42.72
C ASP A 548 14.71 30.17 -42.76
N ALA A 549 14.11 29.81 -41.62
CA ALA A 549 12.72 29.34 -41.54
C ALA A 549 11.69 30.50 -41.54
N ALA A 550 12.13 31.73 -41.26
CA ALA A 550 11.29 32.93 -41.28
C ALA A 550 11.12 33.53 -42.69
N ALA A 551 11.83 33.00 -43.70
CA ALA A 551 11.80 33.49 -45.07
C ALA A 551 10.65 32.88 -45.90
N VAL A 552 9.40 33.08 -45.48
CA VAL A 552 8.23 32.93 -46.38
C VAL A 552 7.51 34.29 -46.45
N SER A 553 7.55 34.88 -47.65
CA SER A 553 7.23 36.28 -47.95
C SER A 553 5.84 36.77 -47.44
N PRO A 554 5.76 37.97 -46.84
CA PRO A 554 4.54 38.57 -46.29
C PRO A 554 3.57 39.23 -47.31
N ASP A 555 3.77 39.10 -48.62
CA ASP A 555 2.96 39.82 -49.61
C ASP A 555 1.72 39.03 -50.11
N SER A 556 0.58 39.06 -49.38
CA SER A 556 -0.81 39.04 -49.92
C SER A 556 -1.92 38.88 -48.86
N PRO A 557 -3.17 39.34 -49.15
CA PRO A 557 -4.14 39.74 -48.12
C PRO A 557 -4.74 38.60 -47.28
N ALA A 558 -5.23 39.00 -46.11
CA ALA A 558 -5.76 38.21 -45.00
C ALA A 558 -6.80 37.14 -45.37
N LEU A 559 -6.91 36.14 -44.48
CA LEU A 559 -8.00 35.17 -44.41
C LEU A 559 -9.38 35.86 -44.56
N PRO A 560 -10.34 35.25 -45.28
CA PRO A 560 -11.67 35.82 -45.37
C PRO A 560 -12.36 35.77 -44.00
N GLY A 561 -12.64 36.94 -43.42
CA GLY A 561 -13.60 37.08 -42.31
C GLY A 561 -13.07 37.51 -40.95
N VAL A 562 -11.76 37.64 -40.73
CA VAL A 562 -11.18 38.14 -39.47
C VAL A 562 -10.29 39.34 -39.76
N THR A 563 -10.57 40.49 -39.14
CA THR A 563 -9.71 41.66 -39.31
C THR A 563 -8.48 41.54 -38.41
N HIS A 564 -7.30 41.94 -38.89
CA HIS A 564 -6.04 41.94 -38.12
C HIS A 564 -6.15 42.61 -36.72
N ARG A 565 -7.14 43.48 -36.53
CA ARG A 565 -7.44 44.19 -35.29
C ARG A 565 -8.10 43.30 -34.23
N GLU A 566 -9.00 42.41 -34.62
CA GLU A 566 -9.68 41.46 -33.70
C GLU A 566 -8.68 40.42 -33.16
N LEU A 567 -7.73 39.99 -33.99
CA LEU A 567 -6.63 39.11 -33.58
C LEU A 567 -5.65 39.84 -32.64
N ALA A 568 -5.33 41.11 -32.90
CA ALA A 568 -4.46 41.94 -32.05
C ALA A 568 -5.07 42.21 -30.66
N ASP A 569 -6.39 42.42 -30.57
CA ASP A 569 -7.09 42.66 -29.30
C ASP A 569 -7.15 41.40 -28.40
N SER A 570 -6.87 40.20 -28.96
CA SER A 570 -6.90 38.90 -28.27
C SER A 570 -5.56 38.45 -27.67
N VAL A 571 -4.52 39.28 -27.80
CA VAL A 571 -3.15 38.97 -27.40
C VAL A 571 -2.65 40.05 -26.45
N ARG A 572 -2.17 39.67 -25.26
CA ARG A 572 -1.62 40.64 -24.29
C ARG A 572 -0.20 40.27 -23.86
N PRO A 573 0.79 41.15 -24.07
CA PRO A 573 2.14 40.95 -23.55
C PRO A 573 2.16 41.17 -22.03
N VAL A 574 2.88 40.30 -21.31
CA VAL A 574 3.09 40.42 -19.86
C VAL A 574 4.60 40.48 -19.62
N ALA A 575 5.08 41.58 -19.03
CA ALA A 575 6.49 41.75 -18.69
C ALA A 575 6.83 40.88 -17.48
N VAL A 576 7.67 39.87 -17.67
CA VAL A 576 8.15 38.98 -16.59
C VAL A 576 9.63 39.28 -16.38
N GLY A 577 10.05 39.51 -15.13
CA GLY A 577 11.47 39.65 -14.77
C GLY A 577 12.29 38.45 -15.26
N SER A 578 13.62 38.59 -15.32
CA SER A 578 14.61 37.75 -16.04
C SER A 578 14.70 36.25 -15.67
N ARG A 579 13.58 35.52 -15.63
CA ARG A 579 13.48 34.08 -15.36
C ARG A 579 12.33 33.51 -16.20
N PRO A 580 12.63 32.67 -17.21
CA PRO A 580 11.60 32.11 -18.06
C PRO A 580 10.86 30.94 -17.39
N VAL A 581 9.54 30.96 -17.55
CA VAL A 581 8.52 30.03 -17.02
C VAL A 581 7.92 29.27 -18.20
N LEU A 582 7.54 27.99 -18.00
CA LEU A 582 6.74 27.23 -18.97
C LEU A 582 5.50 26.66 -18.27
N TRP A 583 4.32 27.10 -18.71
CA TRP A 583 3.01 26.54 -18.41
C TRP A 583 2.41 26.09 -19.76
N LEU A 584 2.22 24.80 -20.00
CA LEU A 584 1.45 24.34 -21.15
C LEU A 584 0.05 23.99 -20.64
N SER A 585 -0.95 24.72 -21.15
CA SER A 585 -2.34 24.23 -21.13
C SER A 585 -2.44 22.95 -21.96
N THR A 586 -3.49 22.15 -21.79
CA THR A 586 -3.74 20.94 -22.59
C THR A 586 -3.92 21.24 -24.08
N ALA A 587 -4.35 22.44 -24.46
CA ALA A 587 -4.64 22.84 -25.85
C ALA A 587 -3.38 22.97 -26.73
N VAL A 588 -2.31 23.52 -26.17
CA VAL A 588 -1.08 23.83 -26.92
C VAL A 588 -0.37 22.55 -27.40
N PRO A 589 -0.28 21.48 -26.59
CA PRO A 589 0.37 20.25 -27.01
C PRO A 589 -0.43 19.39 -27.99
N GLU A 590 -1.77 19.43 -27.93
CA GLU A 590 -2.63 18.83 -28.96
C GLU A 590 -2.35 19.46 -30.34
N LEU A 591 -2.24 20.80 -30.36
CA LEU A 591 -1.84 21.55 -31.54
C LEU A 591 -0.43 21.16 -32.01
N LEU A 592 0.53 21.05 -31.09
CA LEU A 592 1.90 20.65 -31.43
C LEU A 592 1.96 19.27 -32.07
N LEU A 593 1.36 18.28 -31.42
CA LEU A 593 1.38 16.90 -31.87
C LEU A 593 0.82 16.78 -33.30
N ALA A 594 -0.28 17.47 -33.58
CA ALA A 594 -0.86 17.49 -34.92
C ALA A 594 0.07 18.16 -35.94
N LEU A 595 0.52 19.39 -35.65
CA LEU A 595 1.26 20.20 -36.61
C LEU A 595 2.68 19.69 -36.89
N THR A 596 3.38 19.12 -35.90
CA THR A 596 4.73 18.57 -36.12
C THR A 596 4.71 17.29 -36.95
N ASN A 597 3.57 16.58 -36.98
CA ASN A 597 3.37 15.35 -37.73
C ASN A 597 2.67 15.56 -39.07
N GLY A 598 2.25 16.79 -39.40
CA GLY A 598 1.66 17.10 -40.70
C GLY A 598 0.20 16.63 -40.83
N VAL A 599 -0.49 16.38 -39.72
CA VAL A 599 -1.87 15.91 -39.70
C VAL A 599 -2.84 17.04 -39.32
N PRO A 600 -4.11 17.01 -39.76
CA PRO A 600 -5.09 18.02 -39.40
C PRO A 600 -5.56 17.87 -37.95
N LEU A 601 -5.65 18.97 -37.21
CA LEU A 601 -6.34 19.04 -35.92
C LEU A 601 -7.82 19.37 -36.16
N VAL A 602 -8.71 18.43 -35.80
CA VAL A 602 -10.15 18.67 -35.80
C VAL A 602 -10.56 19.23 -34.44
N VAL A 603 -11.07 20.46 -34.41
CA VAL A 603 -11.56 21.10 -33.19
C VAL A 603 -13.05 20.81 -33.05
N ALA A 604 -13.40 19.96 -32.09
CA ALA A 604 -14.79 19.66 -31.79
C ALA A 604 -15.51 20.89 -31.20
N PRO A 605 -16.81 21.09 -31.51
CA PRO A 605 -17.60 22.12 -30.87
C PRO A 605 -17.82 21.78 -29.39
N ASP A 606 -18.02 22.80 -28.56
CA ASP A 606 -18.16 22.65 -27.11
C ASP A 606 -19.26 21.66 -26.69
N ALA A 607 -20.34 21.52 -27.48
CA ALA A 607 -21.42 20.58 -27.22
C ALA A 607 -20.97 19.10 -27.28
N ALA A 608 -19.90 18.78 -28.01
CA ALA A 608 -19.35 17.43 -28.12
C ALA A 608 -18.81 16.89 -26.78
N ARG A 609 -18.57 17.77 -25.80
CA ARG A 609 -18.05 17.40 -24.47
C ARG A 609 -19.04 16.61 -23.62
N THR A 610 -20.34 16.77 -23.88
CA THR A 610 -21.41 16.14 -23.10
C THR A 610 -22.35 15.29 -23.95
N ASP A 611 -22.23 15.37 -25.28
CA ASP A 611 -23.04 14.61 -26.25
C ASP A 611 -22.15 13.64 -27.02
N GLY A 612 -22.16 12.38 -26.60
CA GLY A 612 -21.37 11.34 -27.24
C GLY A 612 -21.83 11.01 -28.66
N HIS A 613 -23.08 11.29 -29.02
CA HIS A 613 -23.54 11.10 -30.40
C HIS A 613 -22.94 12.13 -31.35
N LEU A 614 -22.83 13.38 -30.89
CA LEU A 614 -22.17 14.43 -31.66
C LEU A 614 -20.68 14.13 -31.84
N LEU A 615 -20.00 13.67 -30.78
CA LEU A 615 -18.60 13.25 -30.87
C LEU A 615 -18.44 12.04 -31.80
N ALA A 616 -19.27 11.00 -31.68
CA ALA A 616 -19.27 9.84 -32.58
C ALA A 616 -19.45 10.24 -34.05
N GLY A 617 -20.30 11.23 -34.33
CA GLY A 617 -20.47 11.80 -35.67
C GLY A 617 -19.17 12.43 -36.22
N LEU A 618 -18.42 13.15 -35.38
CA LEU A 618 -17.13 13.73 -35.77
C LEU A 618 -16.07 12.65 -36.01
N LEU A 619 -15.98 11.65 -35.12
CA LEU A 619 -15.02 10.55 -35.21
C LEU A 619 -15.18 9.73 -36.49
N THR A 620 -16.43 9.50 -36.89
CA THR A 620 -16.77 8.75 -38.10
C THR A 620 -16.71 9.61 -39.37
N GLY A 621 -17.10 10.89 -39.29
CA GLY A 621 -17.12 11.80 -40.43
C GLY A 621 -15.74 12.31 -40.88
N HIS A 622 -14.77 12.38 -39.97
CA HIS A 622 -13.42 12.92 -40.24
C HIS A 622 -12.30 11.88 -40.14
N ASP A 623 -12.61 10.60 -39.93
CA ASP A 623 -11.64 9.51 -39.76
C ASP A 623 -10.57 9.82 -38.69
N ILE A 624 -11.03 10.30 -37.53
CA ILE A 624 -10.15 10.74 -36.45
C ILE A 624 -9.51 9.51 -35.79
N GLY A 625 -8.20 9.37 -35.94
CA GLY A 625 -7.43 8.26 -35.36
C GLY A 625 -6.98 8.47 -33.91
N VAL A 626 -6.89 9.72 -33.45
CA VAL A 626 -6.39 10.07 -32.10
C VAL A 626 -7.31 11.10 -31.46
N VAL A 627 -7.78 10.82 -30.24
CA VAL A 627 -8.74 11.66 -29.52
C VAL A 627 -8.19 12.04 -28.15
N PRO A 628 -7.68 13.27 -27.96
CA PRO A 628 -7.26 13.78 -26.66
C PRO A 628 -8.47 14.35 -25.88
N ALA A 629 -8.69 13.88 -24.65
CA ALA A 629 -9.68 14.48 -23.74
C ALA A 629 -9.38 14.16 -22.26
N THR A 630 -9.98 14.93 -21.34
CA THR A 630 -9.88 14.68 -19.89
C THR A 630 -10.69 13.44 -19.48
N PRO A 631 -10.37 12.80 -18.33
CA PRO A 631 -11.15 11.66 -17.84
C PRO A 631 -12.64 11.98 -17.68
N LEU A 632 -12.98 13.20 -17.23
CA LEU A 632 -14.37 13.60 -17.02
C LEU A 632 -15.18 13.67 -18.32
N VAL A 633 -14.57 14.17 -19.41
CA VAL A 633 -15.21 14.17 -20.74
C VAL A 633 -15.47 12.74 -21.16
N TRP A 634 -14.44 11.87 -21.15
CA TRP A 634 -14.57 10.47 -21.52
C TRP A 634 -15.63 9.74 -20.68
N ALA A 635 -15.67 9.95 -19.36
CA ALA A 635 -16.66 9.32 -18.48
C ALA A 635 -18.11 9.68 -18.84
N ARG A 636 -18.36 10.91 -19.29
CA ARG A 636 -19.71 11.36 -19.68
C ARG A 636 -20.20 10.78 -21.00
N VAL A 637 -19.29 10.60 -21.95
CA VAL A 637 -19.65 10.20 -23.31
C VAL A 637 -19.39 8.72 -23.61
N ALA A 638 -18.57 8.02 -22.82
CA ALA A 638 -18.12 6.65 -23.11
C ALA A 638 -19.26 5.69 -23.45
N GLU A 639 -20.35 5.70 -22.67
CA GLU A 639 -21.50 4.80 -22.91
C GLU A 639 -22.28 5.15 -24.20
N GLN A 640 -22.25 6.40 -24.64
CA GLN A 640 -22.96 6.89 -25.82
C GLN A 640 -22.17 6.71 -27.12
N LEU A 641 -20.86 6.43 -27.03
CA LEU A 641 -19.96 6.34 -28.17
C LEU A 641 -20.10 5.02 -28.95
N GLY A 642 -20.51 3.92 -28.30
CA GLY A 642 -20.73 2.63 -28.96
C GLY A 642 -19.53 2.16 -29.80
N GLU A 643 -19.79 1.57 -30.98
CA GLU A 643 -18.74 1.09 -31.91
C GLU A 643 -17.92 2.21 -32.56
N ALA A 644 -18.28 3.49 -32.41
CA ALA A 644 -17.62 4.60 -33.10
C ALA A 644 -16.16 4.84 -32.66
N VAL A 645 -15.73 4.27 -31.54
CA VAL A 645 -14.38 4.44 -30.98
C VAL A 645 -13.47 3.25 -31.28
N GLY A 646 -14.03 2.12 -31.76
CA GLY A 646 -13.24 0.93 -32.08
C GLY A 646 -12.13 1.22 -33.08
N GLY A 647 -10.93 0.70 -32.80
CA GLY A 647 -9.72 0.86 -33.60
C GLY A 647 -9.07 2.25 -33.56
N ARG A 648 -9.49 3.14 -32.65
CA ARG A 648 -8.93 4.49 -32.47
C ARG A 648 -8.11 4.60 -31.19
N THR A 649 -7.22 5.58 -31.17
CA THR A 649 -6.37 5.91 -30.02
C THR A 649 -7.06 6.95 -29.12
N ALA A 650 -7.43 6.56 -27.91
CA ALA A 650 -7.91 7.46 -26.87
C ALA A 650 -6.73 7.95 -26.02
N LEU A 651 -6.38 9.23 -26.15
CA LEU A 651 -5.37 9.87 -25.29
C LEU A 651 -6.09 10.53 -24.11
N ILE A 652 -5.82 10.03 -22.90
CA ILE A 652 -6.41 10.56 -21.67
C ILE A 652 -5.33 11.32 -20.90
N GLY A 653 -5.60 12.58 -20.54
CA GLY A 653 -4.61 13.40 -19.84
C GLY A 653 -5.17 14.44 -18.88
N ALA A 654 -4.26 15.26 -18.33
CA ALA A 654 -4.47 16.22 -17.23
C ALA A 654 -4.70 15.62 -15.84
N GLU A 655 -5.48 14.55 -15.72
CA GLU A 655 -5.67 13.78 -14.48
C GLU A 655 -5.46 12.28 -14.74
N PRO A 656 -5.10 11.47 -13.72
CA PRO A 656 -5.07 10.01 -13.85
C PRO A 656 -6.43 9.47 -14.32
N ALA A 657 -6.42 8.56 -15.30
CA ALA A 657 -7.65 7.95 -15.81
C ALA A 657 -8.21 6.93 -14.80
N PRO A 658 -9.50 7.05 -14.38
CA PRO A 658 -10.13 6.08 -13.51
C PRO A 658 -10.11 4.67 -14.13
N GLY A 659 -9.79 3.65 -13.32
CA GLY A 659 -9.73 2.27 -13.77
C GLY A 659 -11.01 1.77 -14.47
N PRO A 660 -12.23 2.06 -13.96
CA PRO A 660 -13.48 1.72 -14.65
C PRO A 660 -13.59 2.31 -16.05
N LEU A 661 -13.17 3.58 -16.22
CA LEU A 661 -13.23 4.26 -17.52
C LEU A 661 -12.31 3.60 -18.54
N VAL A 662 -11.07 3.29 -18.16
CA VAL A 662 -10.10 2.62 -19.04
C VAL A 662 -10.66 1.27 -19.53
N ARG A 663 -11.25 0.48 -18.63
CA ARG A 663 -11.88 -0.81 -18.99
C ARG A 663 -13.06 -0.62 -19.94
N THR A 664 -13.89 0.39 -19.71
CA THR A 664 -15.02 0.70 -20.61
C THR A 664 -14.52 1.04 -22.02
N LEU A 665 -13.49 1.88 -22.15
CA LEU A 665 -12.94 2.25 -23.46
C LEU A 665 -12.24 1.08 -24.16
N GLN A 666 -11.49 0.26 -23.43
CA GLN A 666 -10.88 -0.96 -23.98
C GLN A 666 -11.93 -1.99 -24.42
N ALA A 667 -13.05 -2.11 -23.71
CA ALA A 667 -14.17 -2.97 -24.10
C ALA A 667 -14.84 -2.52 -25.41
N LEU A 668 -14.67 -1.25 -25.78
CA LEU A 668 -15.08 -0.69 -27.08
C LEU A 668 -14.00 -0.82 -28.15
N ASP A 669 -12.95 -1.61 -27.93
CA ASP A 669 -11.82 -1.83 -28.85
C ASP A 669 -10.98 -0.57 -29.13
N ALA A 670 -10.91 0.34 -28.17
CA ALA A 670 -10.05 1.53 -28.23
C ALA A 670 -8.62 1.23 -27.73
N ASP A 671 -7.62 1.81 -28.38
CA ASP A 671 -6.24 1.83 -27.89
C ASP A 671 -6.08 2.99 -26.91
N VAL A 672 -6.00 2.70 -25.61
CA VAL A 672 -6.06 3.72 -24.55
C VAL A 672 -4.66 4.01 -24.04
N HIS A 673 -4.22 5.26 -24.19
CA HIS A 673 -2.97 5.73 -23.63
C HIS A 673 -3.22 6.83 -22.61
N THR A 674 -2.53 6.74 -21.48
CA THR A 674 -2.57 7.79 -20.46
C THR A 674 -1.36 8.67 -20.61
N VAL A 675 -1.61 9.97 -20.76
CA VAL A 675 -0.56 10.97 -20.89
C VAL A 675 -0.62 11.89 -19.68
N PHE A 676 0.43 11.87 -18.87
CA PHE A 676 0.44 12.60 -17.60
C PHE A 676 1.14 13.94 -17.73
N SER A 677 0.55 14.98 -17.13
CA SER A 677 1.12 16.32 -17.04
C SER A 677 1.33 16.73 -15.58
N ALA A 678 2.54 17.16 -15.24
CA ALA A 678 2.84 17.73 -13.92
C ALA A 678 3.26 19.20 -14.10
N GLY A 679 2.50 20.12 -13.50
CA GLY A 679 2.73 21.56 -13.66
C GLY A 679 2.66 22.03 -15.11
N GLY A 680 1.80 21.43 -15.95
CA GLY A 680 1.66 21.79 -17.36
C GLY A 680 2.80 21.30 -18.25
N ARG A 681 3.53 20.24 -17.88
CA ARG A 681 4.54 19.59 -18.73
C ARG A 681 4.16 18.13 -18.93
N TRP A 682 4.13 17.64 -20.18
CA TRP A 682 3.88 16.22 -20.47
C TRP A 682 5.11 15.40 -20.19
N VAL A 683 4.92 14.31 -19.45
CA VAL A 683 6.03 13.60 -18.84
C VAL A 683 6.00 12.13 -19.18
N LEU A 684 4.81 11.55 -19.27
CA LEU A 684 4.66 10.12 -19.44
C LEU A 684 3.73 9.82 -20.59
N THR A 685 4.10 8.82 -21.37
CA THR A 685 3.18 8.08 -22.23
C THR A 685 3.22 6.63 -21.75
N ASP A 686 2.10 6.15 -21.19
CA ASP A 686 1.97 4.78 -20.65
C ASP A 686 3.01 4.43 -19.59
N GLY A 687 3.36 5.43 -18.77
CA GLY A 687 4.37 5.30 -17.74
C GLY A 687 5.81 5.39 -18.25
N VAL A 688 6.08 5.66 -19.52
CA VAL A 688 7.44 5.87 -20.01
C VAL A 688 7.76 7.37 -20.05
N PRO A 689 8.85 7.84 -19.41
CA PRO A 689 9.30 9.22 -19.52
C PRO A 689 9.53 9.65 -20.96
N VAL A 690 9.01 10.82 -21.33
CA VAL A 690 9.25 11.40 -22.66
C VAL A 690 10.75 11.71 -22.82
N PRO A 691 11.42 11.23 -23.88
CA PRO A 691 12.81 11.52 -24.17
C PRO A 691 13.18 13.01 -24.05
N GLY A 692 14.32 13.30 -23.42
CA GLY A 692 14.82 14.67 -23.24
C GLY A 692 14.20 15.46 -22.08
N LEU A 693 13.17 14.93 -21.42
CA LEU A 693 12.63 15.52 -20.19
C LEU A 693 13.22 14.81 -18.96
N GLY A 694 13.99 15.53 -18.14
CA GLY A 694 14.50 14.99 -16.89
C GLY A 694 13.36 14.76 -15.90
N ALA A 695 13.14 13.50 -15.52
CA ALA A 695 12.18 13.08 -14.51
C ALA A 695 12.92 12.41 -13.35
N ASP A 696 12.61 12.83 -12.13
CA ASP A 696 13.10 12.20 -10.90
C ASP A 696 11.93 11.99 -9.95
N VAL A 697 11.94 10.90 -9.19
CA VAL A 697 11.07 10.77 -8.01
C VAL A 697 11.91 11.15 -6.80
N VAL A 698 11.41 12.01 -5.93
CA VAL A 698 12.18 12.50 -4.78
C VAL A 698 11.39 12.46 -3.47
N ALA A 699 12.12 12.39 -2.37
CA ALA A 699 11.58 12.59 -1.03
C ALA A 699 11.28 14.08 -0.77
N PRO A 700 10.55 14.42 0.31
CA PRO A 700 10.27 15.81 0.68
C PRO A 700 11.52 16.68 0.86
N ASP A 701 12.66 16.08 1.21
CA ASP A 701 13.96 16.75 1.34
C ASP A 701 14.68 16.96 -0.01
N GLY A 702 14.09 16.51 -1.12
CA GLY A 702 14.62 16.62 -2.48
C GLY A 702 15.57 15.50 -2.89
N ARG A 703 15.83 14.50 -2.04
CA ARG A 703 16.67 13.34 -2.38
C ARG A 703 15.97 12.44 -3.39
N ARG A 704 16.67 11.99 -4.44
CA ARG A 704 16.17 10.99 -5.39
C ARG A 704 15.78 9.70 -4.68
N LEU A 705 14.63 9.15 -5.03
CA LEU A 705 14.08 7.92 -4.50
C LEU A 705 14.29 6.77 -5.47
N PRO A 706 14.54 5.57 -4.95
CA PRO A 706 14.81 4.39 -5.75
C PRO A 706 13.52 3.80 -6.36
N VAL A 707 13.69 2.68 -7.06
CA VAL A 707 12.61 1.87 -7.63
C VAL A 707 11.59 1.46 -6.55
N GLY A 708 10.30 1.39 -6.88
CA GLY A 708 9.23 0.95 -5.97
C GLY A 708 8.89 1.95 -4.85
N VAL A 709 9.67 3.02 -4.66
CA VAL A 709 9.46 3.97 -3.57
C VAL A 709 8.69 5.18 -4.07
N ARG A 710 7.48 5.36 -3.53
CA ARG A 710 6.63 6.49 -3.85
C ARG A 710 7.20 7.78 -3.28
N GLY A 711 7.29 8.80 -4.12
CA GLY A 711 7.57 10.16 -3.70
C GLY A 711 7.13 11.16 -4.73
N GLU A 712 7.60 12.39 -4.57
CA GLU A 712 7.21 13.49 -5.44
C GLU A 712 7.95 13.42 -6.77
N LEU A 713 7.22 13.31 -7.87
CA LEU A 713 7.74 13.45 -9.21
C LEU A 713 8.20 14.90 -9.43
N ARG A 714 9.51 15.08 -9.61
CA ARG A 714 10.15 16.34 -9.97
C ARG A 714 10.53 16.37 -11.44
N LEU A 715 10.17 17.47 -12.08
CA LEU A 715 10.36 17.72 -13.50
C LEU A 715 10.94 19.11 -13.71
N GLY A 716 12.25 19.25 -13.49
CA GLY A 716 12.86 20.56 -13.32
C GLY A 716 12.38 21.20 -12.00
N THR A 717 11.61 22.29 -12.07
CA THR A 717 11.06 22.98 -10.88
C THR A 717 9.56 22.75 -10.64
N ALA A 718 8.88 22.00 -11.49
CA ALA A 718 7.49 21.61 -11.25
C ALA A 718 7.46 20.39 -10.32
N THR A 719 6.66 20.48 -9.27
CA THR A 719 6.48 19.45 -8.24
C THR A 719 4.97 19.22 -8.00
N GLY A 720 4.59 18.28 -7.13
CA GLY A 720 3.19 18.11 -6.71
C GLY A 720 2.48 16.86 -7.21
N VAL A 721 3.20 15.82 -7.66
CA VAL A 721 2.60 14.55 -8.10
C VAL A 721 3.30 13.38 -7.41
N LEU A 722 2.54 12.44 -6.87
CA LEU A 722 3.08 11.21 -6.30
C LEU A 722 3.33 10.18 -7.40
N ALA A 723 4.55 9.65 -7.47
CA ALA A 723 4.96 8.63 -8.43
C ALA A 723 6.02 7.69 -7.83
N HIS A 724 6.31 6.58 -8.51
CA HIS A 724 7.48 5.74 -8.23
C HIS A 724 8.02 5.12 -9.52
N TRP A 725 9.32 4.84 -9.53
CA TRP A 725 9.96 4.07 -10.59
C TRP A 725 9.59 2.59 -10.46
N ARG A 726 9.37 1.90 -11.58
CA ARG A 726 9.23 0.45 -11.63
C ARG A 726 10.57 -0.19 -12.00
N PRO A 727 10.77 -1.50 -11.70
CA PRO A 727 12.02 -2.19 -12.01
C PRO A 727 12.39 -2.20 -13.50
N ASP A 728 11.40 -2.05 -14.39
CA ASP A 728 11.59 -1.96 -15.84
C ASP A 728 11.99 -0.56 -16.33
N GLY A 729 12.15 0.41 -15.43
CA GLY A 729 12.47 1.80 -15.76
C GLY A 729 11.27 2.65 -16.18
N SER A 730 10.05 2.09 -16.17
CA SER A 730 8.83 2.90 -16.30
C SER A 730 8.50 3.61 -14.99
N LEU A 731 7.77 4.72 -15.05
CA LEU A 731 7.25 5.48 -13.93
C LEU A 731 5.75 5.19 -13.76
N HIS A 732 5.34 4.84 -12.55
CA HIS A 732 3.93 4.77 -12.18
C HIS A 732 3.52 6.02 -11.41
N VAL A 733 2.54 6.75 -11.92
CA VAL A 733 1.98 7.96 -11.30
C VAL A 733 0.68 7.62 -10.58
N HIS A 734 0.64 7.94 -9.29
CA HIS A 734 -0.53 7.78 -8.43
C HIS A 734 -1.49 8.97 -8.53
N GLY A 735 -0.97 10.15 -8.88
CA GLY A 735 -1.74 11.38 -9.02
C GLY A 735 -1.18 12.53 -8.20
N PRO A 736 -1.87 13.68 -8.14
CA PRO A 736 -1.45 14.85 -7.36
C PRO A 736 -1.13 14.54 -5.89
N LEU A 737 -0.07 15.16 -5.34
CA LEU A 737 0.43 14.90 -3.99
C LEU A 737 -0.54 15.38 -2.90
N ASP A 738 -1.30 16.44 -3.16
CA ASP A 738 -2.37 16.96 -2.30
C ASP A 738 -3.56 15.99 -2.15
N ARG A 739 -3.61 14.94 -2.98
CA ARG A 739 -4.59 13.86 -2.89
C ARG A 739 -4.15 12.69 -2.02
N GLN A 740 -2.98 12.80 -1.38
CA GLN A 740 -2.45 11.83 -0.44
C GLN A 740 -2.54 12.40 0.96
N LEU A 741 -3.45 11.86 1.75
CA LEU A 741 -3.74 12.34 3.09
C LEU A 741 -3.31 11.32 4.13
N VAL A 742 -3.07 11.79 5.35
CA VAL A 742 -2.92 10.92 6.51
C VAL A 742 -4.13 11.16 7.40
N SER A 743 -4.96 10.12 7.59
CA SER A 743 -6.10 10.13 8.50
C SER A 743 -5.93 8.98 9.49
N GLY A 744 -6.00 9.27 10.80
CA GLY A 744 -5.79 8.27 11.84
C GLY A 744 -4.43 7.54 11.77
N GLY A 745 -3.39 8.18 11.22
CA GLY A 745 -2.07 7.58 11.01
C GLY A 745 -1.95 6.66 9.78
N THR A 746 -3.05 6.46 9.03
CA THR A 746 -3.08 5.66 7.79
C THR A 746 -3.06 6.59 6.59
N ARG A 747 -2.27 6.24 5.56
CA ARG A 747 -2.24 7.01 4.31
C ARG A 747 -3.46 6.67 3.46
N VAL A 748 -4.23 7.68 3.09
CA VAL A 748 -5.41 7.57 2.24
C VAL A 748 -5.11 8.25 0.91
N ASP A 749 -5.27 7.49 -0.17
CA ASP A 749 -5.23 8.02 -1.52
C ASP A 749 -6.65 8.38 -1.97
N LEU A 750 -6.94 9.68 -2.10
CA LEU A 750 -8.26 10.13 -2.53
C LEU A 750 -8.65 9.62 -3.92
N ALA A 751 -7.67 9.38 -4.81
CA ALA A 751 -7.95 8.81 -6.13
C ALA A 751 -8.46 7.37 -6.03
N THR A 752 -7.92 6.58 -5.10
CA THR A 752 -8.45 5.24 -4.81
C THR A 752 -9.88 5.30 -4.30
N VAL A 753 -10.20 6.26 -3.43
CA VAL A 753 -11.57 6.45 -2.92
C VAL A 753 -12.51 6.84 -4.06
N GLU A 754 -12.12 7.79 -4.91
CA GLU A 754 -12.90 8.21 -6.08
C GLU A 754 -13.16 7.06 -7.06
N ASP A 755 -12.14 6.24 -7.35
CA ASP A 755 -12.26 5.05 -8.20
C ASP A 755 -13.23 4.02 -7.61
N ALA A 756 -13.15 3.77 -6.29
CA ALA A 756 -14.05 2.86 -5.60
C ALA A 756 -15.51 3.33 -5.66
N LEU A 757 -15.74 4.64 -5.51
CA LEU A 757 -17.09 5.22 -5.62
C LEU A 757 -17.61 5.19 -7.06
N THR A 758 -16.76 5.49 -8.04
CA THR A 758 -17.12 5.47 -9.47
C THR A 758 -17.38 4.06 -9.99
N ALA A 759 -16.91 3.02 -9.29
CA ALA A 759 -17.28 1.63 -9.58
C ALA A 759 -18.74 1.29 -9.21
N HIS A 760 -19.44 2.16 -8.46
CA HIS A 760 -20.86 2.00 -8.19
C HIS A 760 -21.70 2.36 -9.42
N THR A 761 -22.66 1.52 -9.79
CA THR A 761 -23.42 1.62 -11.06
C THR A 761 -24.17 2.94 -11.26
N ASP A 762 -24.54 3.63 -10.18
CA ASP A 762 -25.24 4.92 -10.26
C ASP A 762 -24.32 6.16 -10.27
N VAL A 763 -23.00 5.99 -10.10
CA VAL A 763 -22.05 7.11 -10.01
C VAL A 763 -21.40 7.31 -11.36
N VAL A 764 -21.61 8.48 -11.94
CA VAL A 764 -20.98 8.89 -13.22
C VAL A 764 -19.56 9.40 -12.97
N ALA A 765 -19.39 10.18 -11.91
CA ALA A 765 -18.09 10.71 -11.48
C ALA A 765 -18.12 11.04 -9.98
N ALA A 766 -16.97 10.97 -9.33
CA ALA A 766 -16.81 11.32 -7.92
C ALA A 766 -15.58 12.20 -7.70
N ALA A 767 -15.67 13.11 -6.75
CA ALA A 767 -14.56 13.91 -6.25
C ALA A 767 -14.57 13.86 -4.72
N VAL A 768 -13.45 13.52 -4.10
CA VAL A 768 -13.33 13.42 -2.64
C VAL A 768 -12.39 14.51 -2.14
N THR A 769 -12.70 15.05 -0.98
CA THR A 769 -11.88 16.07 -0.31
C THR A 769 -11.99 15.95 1.20
N LEU A 770 -11.08 16.59 1.94
CA LEU A 770 -11.25 16.79 3.37
C LEU A 770 -12.17 17.97 3.62
N ARG A 771 -13.01 17.84 4.64
CA ARG A 771 -13.66 19.00 5.24
C ARG A 771 -12.58 19.90 5.87
N PRO A 772 -12.53 21.20 5.55
CA PRO A 772 -11.53 22.09 6.11
C PRO A 772 -11.53 22.09 7.65
N GLY A 773 -10.35 21.86 8.24
CA GLY A 773 -10.18 21.86 9.69
C GLY A 773 -10.59 20.57 10.41
N THR A 774 -10.97 19.51 9.70
CA THR A 774 -11.22 18.17 10.26
C THR A 774 -10.48 17.09 9.47
N GLU A 775 -10.49 15.85 9.97
CA GLU A 775 -10.01 14.66 9.22
C GLU A 775 -11.14 13.97 8.43
N ASP A 776 -12.31 14.62 8.31
CA ASP A 776 -13.49 14.00 7.69
C ASP A 776 -13.39 14.03 6.17
N LEU A 777 -13.41 12.85 5.55
CA LEU A 777 -13.55 12.71 4.10
C LEU A 777 -15.00 13.02 3.67
N VAL A 778 -15.15 13.86 2.66
CA VAL A 778 -16.43 14.20 2.03
C VAL A 778 -16.36 13.83 0.54
N ALA A 779 -17.31 13.02 0.07
CA ALA A 779 -17.45 12.63 -1.31
C ALA A 779 -18.54 13.46 -1.99
N VAL A 780 -18.19 14.23 -3.02
CA VAL A 780 -19.12 14.88 -3.94
C VAL A 780 -19.29 13.98 -5.15
N VAL A 781 -20.52 13.55 -5.42
CA VAL A 781 -20.82 12.53 -6.44
C VAL A 781 -21.81 13.07 -7.47
N GLN A 782 -21.47 12.89 -8.74
CA GLN A 782 -22.39 13.09 -9.85
C GLN A 782 -23.16 11.78 -10.07
N ALA A 783 -24.47 11.82 -9.79
CA ALA A 783 -25.33 10.65 -9.82
C ALA A 783 -26.81 11.05 -9.98
N PRO A 784 -27.69 10.14 -10.43
CA PRO A 784 -29.13 10.38 -10.47
C PRO A 784 -29.69 10.72 -9.08
N ASP A 785 -30.72 11.57 -9.02
CA ASP A 785 -31.40 11.90 -7.78
C ASP A 785 -32.19 10.69 -7.26
N LYS A 786 -31.64 10.01 -6.24
CA LYS A 786 -32.25 8.84 -5.57
C LYS A 786 -32.25 9.04 -4.06
N PRO A 787 -33.37 8.84 -3.36
CA PRO A 787 -33.47 9.07 -1.91
C PRO A 787 -32.49 8.24 -1.06
N GLN A 788 -32.10 7.04 -1.50
CA GLN A 788 -31.20 6.14 -0.75
C GLN A 788 -29.72 6.22 -1.17
N LEU A 789 -29.37 7.06 -2.15
CA LEU A 789 -28.04 7.05 -2.78
C LEU A 789 -26.90 7.17 -1.76
N ALA A 790 -26.97 8.11 -0.82
CA ALA A 790 -25.91 8.31 0.18
C ALA A 790 -25.70 7.06 1.06
N ALA A 791 -26.80 6.37 1.44
CA ALA A 791 -26.72 5.16 2.24
C ALA A 791 -26.20 3.96 1.43
N GLU A 792 -26.52 3.89 0.13
CA GLU A 792 -25.99 2.86 -0.78
C GLU A 792 -24.49 3.05 -1.03
N LEU A 793 -24.04 4.28 -1.25
CA LEU A 793 -22.63 4.63 -1.41
C LEU A 793 -21.82 4.39 -0.14
N ALA A 794 -22.38 4.72 1.02
CA ALA A 794 -21.75 4.41 2.31
C ALA A 794 -21.54 2.89 2.47
N ARG A 795 -22.55 2.08 2.15
CA ARG A 795 -22.47 0.62 2.24
C ARG A 795 -21.49 0.03 1.22
N HIS A 796 -21.46 0.58 0.01
CA HIS A 796 -20.51 0.19 -1.03
C HIS A 796 -19.07 0.51 -0.61
N ALA A 797 -18.81 1.74 -0.15
CA ALA A 797 -17.53 2.16 0.39
C ALA A 797 -17.10 1.30 1.59
N GLU A 798 -18.01 0.98 2.50
CA GLU A 798 -17.74 0.09 3.64
C GLU A 798 -17.27 -1.31 3.20
N ALA A 799 -17.83 -1.83 2.10
CA ALA A 799 -17.48 -3.15 1.57
C ALA A 799 -16.12 -3.19 0.86
N VAL A 800 -15.68 -2.09 0.25
CA VAL A 800 -14.49 -2.07 -0.64
C VAL A 800 -13.34 -1.21 -0.14
N LEU A 801 -13.57 -0.30 0.81
CA LEU A 801 -12.56 0.60 1.36
C LEU A 801 -12.24 0.32 2.84
N PRO A 802 -10.96 0.47 3.25
CA PRO A 802 -10.57 0.40 4.65
C PRO A 802 -11.17 1.57 5.46
N PRO A 803 -11.34 1.42 6.79
CA PRO A 803 -12.01 2.42 7.63
C PRO A 803 -11.54 3.86 7.45
N ALA A 804 -10.22 4.10 7.42
CA ALA A 804 -9.64 5.43 7.26
C ALA A 804 -9.94 6.09 5.89
N ALA A 805 -10.24 5.29 4.86
CA ALA A 805 -10.51 5.77 3.51
C ALA A 805 -12.01 5.98 3.21
N ARG A 806 -12.89 5.74 4.18
CA ARG A 806 -14.35 5.85 4.00
C ARG A 806 -14.81 7.30 4.14
N PRO A 807 -15.49 7.88 3.13
CA PRO A 807 -16.16 9.16 3.30
C PRO A 807 -17.20 9.14 4.42
N THR A 808 -17.21 10.20 5.22
CA THR A 808 -18.20 10.44 6.28
C THR A 808 -19.47 11.11 5.76
N CYS A 809 -19.41 11.70 4.56
CA CYS A 809 -20.49 12.44 3.93
C CYS A 809 -20.49 12.23 2.42
N TYR A 810 -21.68 12.09 1.84
CA TYR A 810 -21.91 11.91 0.41
C TYR A 810 -22.86 12.99 -0.11
N LEU A 811 -22.36 13.87 -0.98
CA LEU A 811 -23.09 15.01 -1.53
C LEU A 811 -23.40 14.77 -3.00
N ARG A 812 -24.67 14.59 -3.33
CA ARG A 812 -25.08 14.47 -4.73
C ARG A 812 -25.14 15.83 -5.41
N VAL A 813 -24.58 15.92 -6.60
CA VAL A 813 -24.67 17.05 -7.54
C VAL A 813 -25.16 16.57 -8.91
N ASP A 814 -25.77 17.45 -9.69
CA ASP A 814 -26.19 17.13 -11.07
C ASP A 814 -24.99 17.06 -12.03
N ALA A 815 -23.97 17.87 -11.78
CA ALA A 815 -22.68 17.85 -12.45
C ALA A 815 -21.57 18.21 -11.46
N LEU A 816 -20.41 17.56 -11.54
CA LEU A 816 -19.23 17.98 -10.77
C LEU A 816 -18.80 19.39 -11.18
N PRO A 817 -18.34 20.23 -10.24
CA PRO A 817 -17.71 21.51 -10.57
C PRO A 817 -16.49 21.30 -11.48
N GLU A 818 -16.33 22.17 -12.47
CA GLU A 818 -15.28 22.06 -13.49
C GLU A 818 -14.55 23.38 -13.71
N THR A 819 -13.25 23.28 -14.02
CA THR A 819 -12.45 24.42 -14.47
C THR A 819 -12.74 24.72 -15.95
N ALA A 820 -12.24 25.85 -16.45
CA ALA A 820 -12.30 26.16 -17.89
C ALA A 820 -11.58 25.12 -18.78
N ALA A 821 -10.68 24.32 -18.20
CA ALA A 821 -9.97 23.23 -18.85
C ALA A 821 -10.72 21.88 -18.79
N HIS A 822 -11.94 21.83 -18.21
CA HIS A 822 -12.76 20.61 -18.05
C HIS A 822 -12.11 19.56 -17.16
N GLU A 823 -11.36 20.04 -16.17
CA GLU A 823 -10.87 19.27 -15.02
C GLU A 823 -11.81 19.52 -13.83
N VAL A 824 -11.82 18.63 -12.84
CA VAL A 824 -12.61 18.85 -11.61
C VAL A 824 -12.12 20.10 -10.88
N ASP A 825 -13.01 21.07 -10.62
CA ASP A 825 -12.70 22.25 -9.81
C ASP A 825 -12.71 21.88 -8.32
N ARG A 826 -11.51 21.52 -7.83
CA ARG A 826 -11.30 21.07 -6.45
C ARG A 826 -11.57 22.16 -5.41
N ALA A 827 -11.39 23.43 -5.75
CA ALA A 827 -11.70 24.53 -4.85
C ALA A 827 -13.22 24.63 -4.66
N ALA A 828 -13.99 24.56 -5.75
CA ALA A 828 -15.44 24.50 -5.68
C ALA A 828 -15.96 23.24 -4.96
N VAL A 829 -15.31 22.08 -5.16
CA VAL A 829 -15.62 20.84 -4.41
C VAL A 829 -15.38 21.02 -2.89
N ALA A 830 -14.29 21.67 -2.49
CA ALA A 830 -14.01 21.98 -1.09
C ALA A 830 -15.02 22.97 -0.49
N GLU A 831 -15.47 23.97 -1.26
CA GLU A 831 -16.54 24.88 -0.86
C GLU A 831 -17.87 24.14 -0.66
N LEU A 832 -18.24 23.22 -1.57
CA LEU A 832 -19.41 22.36 -1.41
C LEU A 832 -19.33 21.49 -0.16
N ALA A 833 -18.16 20.89 0.11
CA ALA A 833 -17.92 20.10 1.30
C ALA A 833 -18.03 20.93 2.60
N THR A 834 -17.64 22.21 2.53
CA THR A 834 -17.78 23.16 3.64
C THR A 834 -19.23 23.57 3.85
N ALA A 835 -19.94 23.88 2.76
CA ALA A 835 -21.32 24.36 2.77
C ALA A 835 -22.32 23.30 3.25
N ALA A 836 -22.02 22.02 3.04
CA ALA A 836 -22.80 20.92 3.60
C ALA A 836 -22.79 20.89 5.14
N GLY A 837 -21.85 21.60 5.79
CA GLY A 837 -21.62 21.57 7.22
C GLY A 837 -21.15 20.19 7.71
N PRO A 838 -20.93 20.02 9.03
CA PRO A 838 -20.99 18.70 9.61
C PRO A 838 -22.38 18.18 9.28
N VAL A 839 -22.47 17.01 8.65
CA VAL A 839 -23.67 16.21 8.84
C VAL A 839 -23.69 15.98 10.34
N ALA A 840 -24.54 16.72 11.07
CA ALA A 840 -25.11 16.15 12.27
C ALA A 840 -25.58 14.80 11.77
N VAL A 841 -24.98 13.71 12.25
CA VAL A 841 -25.55 12.38 12.11
C VAL A 841 -26.98 12.59 12.55
N ALA A 842 -27.88 12.81 11.59
CA ALA A 842 -29.27 12.94 11.87
C ALA A 842 -29.52 11.54 12.41
N PRO A 843 -29.83 11.39 13.71
CA PRO A 843 -30.33 10.12 14.15
C PRO A 843 -31.49 9.91 13.19
N ALA A 844 -31.53 8.79 12.49
CA ALA A 844 -32.81 8.37 11.96
C ALA A 844 -33.73 8.39 13.19
N GLU A 845 -34.58 9.42 13.31
CA GLU A 845 -35.54 9.59 14.42
C GLU A 845 -36.68 8.56 14.30
N THR A 846 -36.40 7.42 13.68
CA THR A 846 -37.00 6.17 14.06
C THR A 846 -36.33 5.71 15.34
N ALA A 847 -37.11 5.63 16.43
CA ALA A 847 -36.69 4.90 17.62
C ALA A 847 -35.96 3.61 17.18
N PRO A 848 -34.74 3.35 17.69
CA PRO A 848 -33.97 2.19 17.26
C PRO A 848 -34.86 0.97 17.38
N ASP A 849 -34.90 0.14 16.34
CA ASP A 849 -35.64 -1.11 16.41
C ASP A 849 -35.16 -1.93 17.62
N ALA A 850 -35.99 -2.87 18.06
CA ALA A 850 -35.71 -3.63 19.29
C ALA A 850 -34.32 -4.31 19.25
N THR A 851 -33.85 -4.68 18.05
CA THR A 851 -32.53 -5.29 17.85
C THR A 851 -31.41 -4.27 18.02
N THR A 852 -31.52 -3.10 17.40
CA THR A 852 -30.56 -1.99 17.52
C THR A 852 -30.46 -1.52 18.97
N ALA A 853 -31.59 -1.35 19.66
CA ALA A 853 -31.61 -0.98 21.08
C ALA A 853 -30.93 -2.03 21.98
N ALA A 854 -31.10 -3.32 21.67
CA ALA A 854 -30.40 -4.39 22.37
C ALA A 854 -28.88 -4.33 22.15
N VAL A 855 -28.42 -4.09 20.92
CA VAL A 855 -26.99 -3.96 20.62
C VAL A 855 -26.38 -2.70 21.28
N VAL A 856 -27.10 -1.57 21.30
CA VAL A 856 -26.67 -0.36 22.04
C VAL A 856 -26.46 -0.67 23.53
N ALA A 857 -27.38 -1.41 24.15
CA ALA A 857 -27.24 -1.80 25.56
C ALA A 857 -26.02 -2.72 25.79
N LEU A 858 -25.73 -3.63 24.84
CA LEU A 858 -24.54 -4.48 24.90
C LEU A 858 -23.24 -3.68 24.81
N PHE A 859 -23.18 -2.70 23.90
CA PHE A 859 -22.04 -1.78 23.79
C PHE A 859 -21.83 -1.02 25.10
N GLY A 860 -22.87 -0.40 25.65
CA GLY A 860 -22.76 0.36 26.91
C GLY A 860 -22.24 -0.48 28.08
N GLN A 861 -22.66 -1.75 28.17
CA GLN A 861 -22.16 -2.68 29.19
C GLN A 861 -20.69 -3.07 29.00
N LEU A 862 -20.28 -3.32 27.76
CA LEU A 862 -18.91 -3.78 27.45
C LEU A 862 -17.91 -2.63 27.56
N LEU A 863 -18.26 -1.46 27.02
CA LEU A 863 -17.44 -0.25 27.04
C LEU A 863 -17.50 0.49 28.39
N LYS A 864 -18.40 0.08 29.29
CA LYS A 864 -18.68 0.76 30.58
C LYS A 864 -19.06 2.23 30.39
N ARG A 865 -19.91 2.50 29.39
CA ARG A 865 -20.35 3.84 28.98
C ARG A 865 -21.88 3.92 28.92
N THR A 866 -22.41 5.11 29.19
CA THR A 866 -23.85 5.39 29.18
C THR A 866 -24.29 6.26 28.00
N ASP A 867 -23.36 6.80 27.24
CA ASP A 867 -23.56 7.72 26.11
C ASP A 867 -23.50 7.02 24.74
N VAL A 868 -23.70 5.70 24.72
CA VAL A 868 -23.73 4.90 23.48
C VAL A 868 -25.03 5.14 22.70
N THR A 869 -24.89 5.45 21.42
CA THR A 869 -25.97 5.63 20.44
C THR A 869 -25.94 4.53 19.37
N ALA A 870 -26.95 4.48 18.50
CA ALA A 870 -27.06 3.50 17.41
C ALA A 870 -25.86 3.52 16.44
N ASP A 871 -25.20 4.67 16.32
CA ASP A 871 -24.08 4.90 15.40
C ASP A 871 -22.72 4.97 16.11
N THR A 872 -22.68 4.71 17.43
CA THR A 872 -21.42 4.70 18.17
C THR A 872 -20.51 3.60 17.66
N ASN A 873 -19.34 3.95 17.14
CA ASN A 873 -18.32 2.98 16.74
C ASN A 873 -17.73 2.30 17.99
N PHE A 874 -17.71 0.96 17.98
CA PHE A 874 -17.28 0.12 19.10
C PHE A 874 -15.84 0.39 19.51
N PHE A 875 -14.93 0.46 18.54
CA PHE A 875 -13.50 0.64 18.76
C PHE A 875 -13.18 2.08 19.14
N ALA A 876 -13.87 3.05 18.52
CA ALA A 876 -13.82 4.45 18.94
C ALA A 876 -14.33 4.68 20.36
N GLY A 877 -15.25 3.81 20.80
CA GLY A 877 -15.76 3.78 22.16
C GLY A 877 -14.80 3.24 23.21
N GLY A 878 -13.60 2.74 22.83
CA GLY A 878 -12.65 2.04 23.70
C GLY A 878 -12.76 0.50 23.62
N GLY A 879 -13.45 -0.02 22.61
CA GLY A 879 -13.53 -1.45 22.33
C GLY A 879 -12.24 -1.99 21.73
N HIS A 880 -11.93 -3.26 21.99
CA HIS A 880 -10.80 -3.99 21.42
C HIS A 880 -11.22 -5.42 21.06
N SER A 881 -10.38 -6.21 20.39
CA SER A 881 -10.72 -7.53 19.85
C SER A 881 -11.39 -8.50 20.85
N LEU A 882 -10.94 -8.48 22.11
CA LEU A 882 -11.54 -9.28 23.17
C LEU A 882 -12.96 -8.81 23.52
N LEU A 883 -13.19 -7.50 23.62
CA LEU A 883 -14.54 -6.96 23.84
C LEU A 883 -15.43 -7.21 22.61
N ALA A 884 -14.88 -7.17 21.40
CA ALA A 884 -15.62 -7.44 20.16
C ALA A 884 -16.06 -8.92 20.08
N ALA A 885 -15.23 -9.86 20.52
CA ALA A 885 -15.62 -11.26 20.66
C ALA A 885 -16.72 -11.46 21.70
N GLN A 886 -16.61 -10.79 22.85
CA GLN A 886 -17.68 -10.78 23.87
C GLN A 886 -18.97 -10.16 23.32
N LEU A 887 -18.88 -9.12 22.48
CA LEU A 887 -20.02 -8.48 21.83
C LEU A 887 -20.75 -9.45 20.91
N VAL A 888 -20.05 -10.04 19.94
CA VAL A 888 -20.61 -11.01 18.98
C VAL A 888 -21.27 -12.19 19.70
N GLN A 889 -20.65 -12.66 20.77
CA GLN A 889 -21.20 -13.71 21.61
C GLN A 889 -22.47 -13.29 22.36
N ARG A 890 -22.50 -12.10 22.96
CA ARG A 890 -23.69 -11.60 23.66
C ARG A 890 -24.85 -11.37 22.69
N ILE A 891 -24.55 -10.93 21.47
CA ILE A 891 -25.52 -10.85 20.37
C ILE A 891 -26.11 -12.23 20.10
N GLN A 892 -25.29 -13.24 19.82
CA GLN A 892 -25.75 -14.61 19.57
C GLN A 892 -26.61 -15.15 20.71
N LYS A 893 -26.22 -14.91 21.97
CA LYS A 893 -26.97 -15.35 23.14
C LYS A 893 -28.35 -14.68 23.26
N GLN A 894 -28.46 -13.41 22.87
CA GLN A 894 -29.71 -12.66 22.97
C GLN A 894 -30.63 -12.84 21.75
N THR A 895 -30.06 -13.03 20.55
CA THR A 895 -30.81 -13.00 19.29
C THR A 895 -30.87 -14.36 18.58
N GLY A 896 -30.02 -15.32 18.96
CA GLY A 896 -29.86 -16.60 18.28
C GLY A 896 -29.06 -16.53 16.97
N VAL A 897 -28.69 -15.34 16.49
CA VAL A 897 -27.94 -15.15 15.25
C VAL A 897 -26.44 -15.23 15.50
N ARG A 898 -25.75 -16.09 14.73
CA ARG A 898 -24.30 -16.27 14.84
C ARG A 898 -23.56 -15.34 13.86
N LEU A 899 -22.97 -14.27 14.40
CA LEU A 899 -22.08 -13.39 13.63
C LEU A 899 -20.62 -13.89 13.71
N LYS A 900 -19.84 -13.67 12.65
CA LYS A 900 -18.38 -13.86 12.70
C LYS A 900 -17.74 -12.70 13.46
N LEU A 901 -16.57 -12.91 14.08
CA LEU A 901 -15.84 -11.82 14.73
C LEU A 901 -15.45 -10.72 13.73
N SER A 902 -15.06 -11.10 12.51
CA SER A 902 -14.77 -10.18 11.42
C SER A 902 -15.93 -9.24 11.09
N ALA A 903 -17.18 -9.64 11.34
CA ALA A 903 -18.34 -8.78 11.13
C ALA A 903 -18.38 -7.59 12.10
N ALA A 904 -17.90 -7.74 13.34
CA ALA A 904 -17.80 -6.64 14.30
C ALA A 904 -16.74 -5.60 13.89
N PHE A 905 -15.68 -6.03 13.21
CA PHE A 905 -14.67 -5.12 12.65
C PHE A 905 -15.16 -4.44 11.37
N ALA A 906 -15.85 -5.18 10.50
CA ALA A 906 -16.40 -4.63 9.27
C ALA A 906 -17.52 -3.62 9.56
N HIS A 907 -18.38 -3.92 10.54
CA HIS A 907 -19.58 -3.18 10.90
C HIS A 907 -19.57 -2.77 12.39
N PRO A 908 -18.74 -1.79 12.78
CA PRO A 908 -18.45 -1.51 14.19
C PRO A 908 -19.54 -0.73 14.94
N THR A 909 -20.75 -0.53 14.37
CA THR A 909 -21.83 0.24 15.01
C THR A 909 -23.02 -0.65 15.39
N PRO A 910 -23.78 -0.30 16.45
CA PRO A 910 -24.98 -1.03 16.81
C PRO A 910 -26.01 -1.17 15.69
N ALA A 911 -26.22 -0.11 14.90
CA ALA A 911 -27.14 -0.12 13.77
C ALA A 911 -26.70 -1.09 12.66
N ALA A 912 -25.41 -1.08 12.29
CA ALA A 912 -24.89 -1.95 11.25
C ALA A 912 -24.93 -3.44 11.68
N LEU A 913 -24.59 -3.75 12.94
CA LEU A 913 -24.73 -5.10 13.48
C LEU A 913 -26.19 -5.56 13.54
N ALA A 914 -27.12 -4.67 13.89
CA ALA A 914 -28.55 -4.97 13.89
C ALA A 914 -29.09 -5.33 12.51
N GLN A 915 -28.59 -4.69 11.44
CA GLN A 915 -28.94 -5.06 10.06
C GLN A 915 -28.50 -6.49 9.72
N LEU A 916 -27.30 -6.91 10.14
CA LEU A 916 -26.84 -8.30 9.94
C LEU A 916 -27.69 -9.31 10.71
N ILE A 917 -28.08 -8.96 11.94
CA ILE A 917 -28.92 -9.82 12.79
C ILE A 917 -30.29 -10.01 12.13
N THR A 918 -30.94 -8.92 11.74
CA THR A 918 -32.29 -8.94 11.14
C THR A 918 -32.30 -9.57 9.74
N GLY A 919 -31.26 -9.32 8.93
CA GLY A 919 -31.09 -9.93 7.61
C GLY A 919 -30.89 -11.45 7.65
N SER A 920 -30.33 -11.99 8.74
CA SER A 920 -30.12 -13.43 8.93
C SER A 920 -31.35 -14.19 9.48
N THR A 921 -32.39 -13.46 9.90
CA THR A 921 -33.65 -14.00 10.44
C THR A 921 -34.79 -14.07 9.41
N ARG A 922 -34.57 -13.58 8.19
CA ARG A 922 -35.43 -13.81 7.03
C ARG A 922 -34.89 -14.98 6.21
#